data_AF-A0A0B4G3T3-F1
#
_entry.id   AF-A0A0B4G3T3-F1
#
_cell.length_a   1.000
_cell.length_b   1.000
_cell.length_c   1.000
_cell.angle_alpha   90.00
_cell.angle_beta   90.00
_cell.angle_gamma   90.00
#
_symmetry.space_group_name_H-M   'P 1'
#
loop_
_entity.id
_entity.type
_entity.pdbx_description
1 polymer ?
#
loop_
_entity_poly.entity_id
_entity_poly.type
_entity_poly.pdbx_seq_one_letter_code
_entity_poly.pdbx_strand_id
1 'polypeptide(L)'
;MPWLPWSPLGCVAAFLAVLDVCQAHNPKDNPEYYVFRGDSRDPEEIRAAGGFLPDPDAASYTSPTTFGLDNHVNGRTGSSAYVSTSAQFGQAARNFAGPGNYVYRIHVTPNMINVNEALSSSNPYPRQEEASALGGIPWSAVEGWLQLEEDREFETSSEYLDDASADRFTDRYVVEFADQFEPNRAYDDRGLGGPARQTRADPQVALLAAQPPDEARLINAATTFMNNHALAIGWTENQAFPLQFGTYSLDGLPGLSANDGTQVERPPPAGAQVPALNEDDIIVAAEFLRDHNAPCDVSGVDPQSQWLTLEADSTIAQALARLHRERPNDTLPTPIEEADEQIQAIIERLRRGQEPNTCQLVGECSRLRLSQKKRARTPAGVSKLCKKIQKPKKSTNGLDEATQNSEKCVLRSPLKIKVQLSDDTSAGSWDRLFLEIGKNARYEGGQPHYLLKESPSAGDLMSLDVDLADAYPNKAVTIENIKEVRLVSRLDNGGVGSNQLELQDITLTGKCAASPKVAEARIKAKEWFTNWGTDLKPKDWAWKKDCDKFTSLKFEWSLGNKVRAGTWDDLKLGSHRDRKVLAHDIQFATNPSAGNHGAVAIKLKETYGSASVPIDRIDFFHVYSTTRWPDSSEDQWEFGGIKFKAQCEGFDKAIILDKFGSDYNWHSRSNGIDLPIAATDWRWEDENFQKQHPFPREEL
;
A
#
# COMPACT_ATOMS: atom_id res chain seq x y z
N MET A 1 16.79 60.46 -40.12
CA MET A 1 16.50 59.18 -39.44
C MET A 1 15.47 58.44 -40.26
N PRO A 2 15.84 57.40 -41.01
CA PRO A 2 14.87 56.67 -41.82
C PRO A 2 14.18 55.61 -40.97
N TRP A 3 12.86 55.57 -41.07
CA TRP A 3 12.03 54.48 -40.59
C TRP A 3 12.21 53.28 -41.51
N LEU A 4 12.67 52.15 -40.97
CA LEU A 4 12.63 50.86 -41.65
C LEU A 4 11.20 50.28 -41.54
N PRO A 5 10.57 49.86 -42.64
CA PRO A 5 9.27 49.23 -42.60
C PRO A 5 9.44 47.78 -42.11
N TRP A 6 8.69 47.42 -41.08
CA TRP A 6 8.55 46.02 -40.66
C TRP A 6 7.92 45.22 -41.80
N SER A 7 8.71 44.30 -42.35
CA SER A 7 8.22 43.39 -43.40
C SER A 7 7.33 42.31 -42.76
N PRO A 8 6.10 42.09 -43.26
CA PRO A 8 5.21 41.05 -42.76
C PRO A 8 5.78 39.63 -42.93
N LEU A 9 6.80 39.45 -43.78
CA LEU A 9 7.54 38.19 -43.92
C LEU A 9 8.37 37.84 -42.69
N GLY A 10 8.83 38.82 -41.90
CA GLY A 10 9.57 38.58 -40.66
C GLY A 10 8.68 38.03 -39.55
N CYS A 11 7.42 38.48 -39.48
CA CYS A 11 6.44 37.96 -38.54
C CYS A 11 5.97 36.55 -38.90
N VAL A 12 5.84 36.22 -40.20
CA VAL A 12 5.48 34.87 -40.64
C VAL A 12 6.61 33.87 -40.40
N ALA A 13 7.87 34.27 -40.61
CA ALA A 13 9.02 33.42 -40.30
C ALA A 13 9.18 33.18 -38.78
N ALA A 14 8.91 34.19 -37.94
CA ALA A 14 8.89 34.03 -36.49
C ALA A 14 7.70 33.17 -36.02
N PHE A 15 6.52 33.27 -36.67
CA PHE A 15 5.38 32.42 -36.35
C PHE A 15 5.60 30.96 -36.75
N LEU A 16 6.26 30.69 -37.89
CA LEU A 16 6.60 29.33 -38.32
C LEU A 16 7.72 28.72 -37.46
N ALA A 17 8.71 29.49 -37.01
CA ALA A 17 9.72 29.02 -36.06
C ALA A 17 9.13 28.73 -34.66
N VAL A 18 8.10 29.47 -34.23
CA VAL A 18 7.38 29.18 -32.98
C VAL A 18 6.47 27.96 -33.14
N LEU A 19 5.91 27.71 -34.32
CA LEU A 19 5.14 26.48 -34.60
C LEU A 19 6.02 25.22 -34.69
N ASP A 20 7.24 25.31 -35.23
CA ASP A 20 8.19 24.17 -35.22
C ASP A 20 8.69 23.84 -33.80
N VAL A 21 8.85 24.85 -32.94
CA VAL A 21 9.25 24.66 -31.53
C VAL A 21 8.10 24.17 -30.65
N CYS A 22 6.84 24.44 -31.04
CA CYS A 22 5.65 23.92 -30.33
C CYS A 22 5.13 22.57 -30.87
N GLN A 23 5.65 22.06 -32.00
CA GLN A 23 5.29 20.73 -32.54
C GLN A 23 6.36 19.65 -32.29
N ALA A 24 7.58 20.01 -31.91
CA ALA A 24 8.56 19.03 -31.47
C ALA A 24 8.24 18.59 -30.04
N HIS A 25 8.05 17.28 -29.83
CA HIS A 25 7.79 16.59 -28.56
C HIS A 25 6.32 16.39 -28.16
N ASN A 26 5.42 16.13 -29.11
CA ASN A 26 4.29 15.26 -28.74
C ASN A 26 4.85 13.83 -28.60
N PRO A 27 4.78 13.21 -27.41
CA PRO A 27 5.30 11.87 -27.19
C PRO A 27 4.68 10.88 -28.16
N LYS A 28 3.37 10.97 -28.41
CA LYS A 28 2.66 10.08 -29.36
C LYS A 28 3.34 9.91 -30.71
N ASP A 29 4.02 10.96 -31.17
CA ASP A 29 4.66 11.01 -32.47
C ASP A 29 6.12 10.52 -32.45
N ASN A 30 6.70 10.27 -31.27
CA ASN A 30 8.12 9.93 -31.06
C ASN A 30 8.36 8.84 -29.97
N PRO A 31 7.82 7.61 -30.13
CA PRO A 31 7.89 6.53 -29.12
C PRO A 31 9.27 6.06 -28.69
N GLU A 32 10.29 6.37 -29.46
CA GLU A 32 11.67 6.06 -29.13
C GLU A 32 12.25 6.95 -28.01
N TYR A 33 11.66 8.13 -27.75
CA TYR A 33 12.16 9.08 -26.75
C TYR A 33 11.71 8.78 -25.34
N TYR A 34 10.84 7.80 -25.14
CA TYR A 34 10.35 7.47 -23.81
C TYR A 34 10.29 5.96 -23.57
N VAL A 35 10.28 5.67 -22.28
CA VAL A 35 10.09 4.36 -21.69
C VAL A 35 9.02 4.47 -20.62
N PHE A 36 8.49 3.33 -20.22
CA PHE A 36 7.40 3.21 -19.27
C PHE A 36 7.87 2.45 -18.03
N ARG A 37 7.39 2.87 -16.87
CA ARG A 37 7.62 2.15 -15.61
C ARG A 37 6.30 1.97 -14.88
N GLY A 38 5.95 0.71 -14.61
CA GLY A 38 4.89 0.41 -13.65
C GLY A 38 5.43 0.51 -12.23
N ASP A 39 4.71 1.20 -11.36
CA ASP A 39 5.08 1.38 -9.95
C ASP A 39 3.82 1.59 -9.09
N SER A 40 3.82 1.07 -7.87
CA SER A 40 2.70 1.28 -6.92
C SER A 40 2.78 2.61 -6.19
N ARG A 41 3.96 3.21 -6.13
CA ARG A 41 4.16 4.51 -5.49
C ARG A 41 3.51 5.60 -6.33
N ASP A 42 2.81 6.50 -5.66
CA ASP A 42 2.15 7.63 -6.31
C ASP A 42 3.15 8.73 -6.71
N PRO A 43 2.74 9.65 -7.60
CA PRO A 43 3.62 10.69 -8.11
C PRO A 43 4.18 11.63 -7.02
N GLU A 44 3.46 11.84 -5.91
CA GLU A 44 3.95 12.68 -4.82
C GLU A 44 5.13 12.00 -4.11
N GLU A 45 5.06 10.69 -3.90
CA GLU A 45 6.14 9.90 -3.32
C GLU A 45 7.39 9.90 -4.19
N ILE A 46 7.26 9.62 -5.50
CA ILE A 46 8.39 9.62 -6.44
C ILE A 46 9.00 11.03 -6.55
N ARG A 47 8.16 12.07 -6.59
CA ARG A 47 8.61 13.48 -6.56
C ARG A 47 9.35 13.82 -5.28
N ALA A 48 8.86 13.37 -4.12
CA ALA A 48 9.48 13.63 -2.82
C ALA A 48 10.84 12.93 -2.68
N ALA A 49 10.99 11.75 -3.28
CA ALA A 49 12.27 11.07 -3.42
C ALA A 49 13.23 11.76 -4.42
N GLY A 50 12.71 12.71 -5.21
CA GLY A 50 13.45 13.41 -6.26
C GLY A 50 13.57 12.63 -7.57
N GLY A 51 12.88 11.48 -7.68
CA GLY A 51 12.92 10.57 -8.81
C GLY A 51 12.87 9.10 -8.39
N PHE A 52 13.11 8.20 -9.34
CA PHE A 52 13.22 6.77 -9.07
C PHE A 52 14.62 6.40 -8.59
N LEU A 53 14.69 5.89 -7.36
CA LEU A 53 15.90 5.30 -6.78
C LEU A 53 15.95 3.77 -7.06
N PRO A 54 17.12 3.18 -7.37
CA PRO A 54 17.25 1.75 -7.64
C PRO A 54 16.86 0.81 -6.50
N ASP A 55 17.23 1.19 -5.27
CA ASP A 55 16.93 0.46 -4.04
C ASP A 55 16.93 1.50 -2.92
N PRO A 56 15.75 2.00 -2.47
CA PRO A 56 15.67 3.07 -1.48
C PRO A 56 16.20 2.64 -0.10
N ASP A 57 16.27 1.33 0.16
CA ASP A 57 16.65 0.76 1.45
C ASP A 57 18.09 0.19 1.46
N ALA A 58 18.78 0.24 0.31
CA ALA A 58 20.19 -0.12 0.22
C ALA A 58 21.06 0.77 1.11
N ALA A 59 21.47 0.24 2.27
CA ALA A 59 22.32 0.94 3.24
C ALA A 59 23.68 1.37 2.66
N SER A 60 24.18 0.70 1.59
CA SER A 60 25.35 1.13 0.82
C SER A 60 25.53 0.36 -0.50
N TYR A 61 25.93 1.04 -1.58
CA TYR A 61 26.27 0.45 -2.88
C TYR A 61 27.74 -0.03 -2.96
N THR A 62 28.16 -0.84 -1.98
CA THR A 62 29.57 -1.32 -1.89
C THR A 62 29.79 -2.73 -2.39
N SER A 63 28.72 -3.51 -2.61
CA SER A 63 28.84 -4.85 -3.17
C SER A 63 29.02 -4.76 -4.69
N PRO A 64 30.09 -5.33 -5.28
CA PRO A 64 30.27 -5.27 -6.72
C PRO A 64 29.12 -5.91 -7.50
N THR A 65 28.52 -6.97 -6.95
CA THR A 65 27.44 -7.72 -7.60
C THR A 65 26.16 -6.90 -7.80
N THR A 66 25.95 -5.84 -7.01
CA THR A 66 24.85 -4.86 -7.13
C THR A 66 24.89 -4.10 -8.47
N PHE A 67 26.05 -4.03 -9.11
CA PHE A 67 26.27 -3.33 -10.38
C PHE A 67 26.25 -4.25 -11.62
N GLY A 68 26.17 -5.57 -11.43
CA GLY A 68 26.11 -6.50 -12.56
C GLY A 68 24.73 -6.44 -13.24
N LEU A 69 24.68 -6.10 -14.52
CA LEU A 69 23.43 -6.00 -15.28
C LEU A 69 22.73 -7.37 -15.39
N ASP A 70 23.50 -8.45 -15.57
CA ASP A 70 22.97 -9.81 -15.57
C ASP A 70 22.39 -10.21 -14.20
N ASN A 71 23.01 -9.76 -13.10
CA ASN A 71 22.49 -10.03 -11.75
C ASN A 71 21.16 -9.32 -11.51
N HIS A 72 21.06 -8.07 -11.98
CA HIS A 72 19.84 -7.26 -11.93
C HIS A 72 18.68 -7.93 -12.68
N VAL A 73 18.86 -8.23 -13.97
CA VAL A 73 17.80 -8.79 -14.84
C VAL A 73 17.31 -10.16 -14.35
N ASN A 74 18.19 -10.96 -13.74
CA ASN A 74 17.85 -12.29 -13.25
C ASN A 74 17.46 -12.32 -11.76
N GLY A 75 17.42 -11.17 -11.07
CA GLY A 75 17.14 -11.10 -9.63
C GLY A 75 18.11 -11.94 -8.78
N ARG A 76 19.36 -12.11 -9.20
CA ARG A 76 20.34 -13.00 -8.53
C ARG A 76 20.87 -12.41 -7.21
N THR A 77 20.61 -11.13 -6.97
CA THR A 77 21.05 -10.39 -5.79
C THR A 77 19.88 -9.59 -5.23
N GLY A 78 19.74 -9.53 -3.90
CA GLY A 78 18.64 -8.82 -3.24
C GLY A 78 18.69 -7.29 -3.34
N SER A 79 19.78 -6.70 -3.82
CA SER A 79 19.94 -5.25 -4.03
C SER A 79 20.50 -4.98 -5.42
N SER A 80 20.02 -3.95 -6.11
CA SER A 80 20.47 -3.55 -7.46
C SER A 80 20.75 -2.05 -7.56
N ALA A 81 21.72 -1.67 -8.40
CA ALA A 81 21.98 -0.27 -8.73
C ALA A 81 21.14 0.25 -9.92
N TYR A 82 20.21 -0.54 -10.44
CA TYR A 82 19.42 -0.19 -11.62
C TYR A 82 17.94 0.03 -11.30
N VAL A 83 17.31 0.96 -12.01
CA VAL A 83 15.84 1.09 -12.10
C VAL A 83 15.38 0.50 -13.43
N SER A 84 14.49 -0.49 -13.38
CA SER A 84 13.90 -1.10 -14.58
C SER A 84 12.80 -0.22 -15.19
N THR A 85 12.84 -0.11 -16.51
CA THR A 85 11.79 0.50 -17.35
C THR A 85 11.61 -0.34 -18.61
N SER A 86 10.51 -0.16 -19.34
CA SER A 86 10.22 -0.88 -20.57
C SER A 86 9.96 0.09 -21.72
N ALA A 87 10.44 -0.22 -22.93
CA ALA A 87 10.01 0.50 -24.13
C ALA A 87 8.54 0.21 -24.52
N GLN A 88 7.89 -0.77 -23.87
CA GLN A 88 6.53 -1.22 -24.18
C GLN A 88 5.56 -0.77 -23.07
N PHE A 89 4.58 0.06 -23.44
CA PHE A 89 3.55 0.54 -22.50
C PHE A 89 2.84 -0.61 -21.80
N GLY A 90 2.42 -1.63 -22.56
CA GLY A 90 1.67 -2.75 -22.01
C GLY A 90 2.49 -3.63 -21.07
N GLN A 91 3.81 -3.71 -21.21
CA GLN A 91 4.65 -4.40 -20.23
C GLN A 91 4.59 -3.65 -18.89
N ALA A 92 4.80 -2.33 -18.90
CA ALA A 92 4.68 -1.50 -17.70
C ALA A 92 3.27 -1.56 -17.08
N ALA A 93 2.23 -1.42 -17.89
CA ALA A 93 0.85 -1.40 -17.41
C ALA A 93 0.37 -2.76 -16.88
N ARG A 94 0.56 -3.82 -17.68
CA ARG A 94 -0.07 -5.12 -17.45
C ARG A 94 0.78 -6.10 -16.64
N ASN A 95 2.10 -5.95 -16.63
CA ASN A 95 3.00 -6.88 -15.94
C ASN A 95 3.67 -6.28 -14.70
N PHE A 96 3.74 -4.94 -14.58
CA PHE A 96 4.50 -4.29 -13.50
C PHE A 96 3.70 -3.29 -12.66
N ALA A 97 2.68 -2.63 -13.20
CA ALA A 97 1.76 -1.78 -12.43
C ALA A 97 0.55 -2.59 -11.92
N GLY A 98 -0.30 -3.08 -12.82
CA GLY A 98 -1.60 -3.64 -12.44
C GLY A 98 -2.61 -2.58 -11.97
N PRO A 99 -3.86 -2.97 -11.68
CA PRO A 99 -4.95 -2.06 -11.35
C PRO A 99 -4.65 -1.26 -10.06
N GLY A 100 -5.08 0.01 -10.03
CA GLY A 100 -4.89 0.92 -8.89
C GLY A 100 -3.50 1.55 -8.78
N ASN A 101 -2.52 1.05 -9.55
CA ASN A 101 -1.14 1.52 -9.56
C ASN A 101 -0.85 2.44 -10.76
N TYR A 102 0.39 2.91 -10.88
CA TYR A 102 0.76 3.96 -11.83
C TYR A 102 1.68 3.44 -12.93
N VAL A 103 1.48 3.94 -14.15
CA VAL A 103 2.43 3.85 -15.25
C VAL A 103 3.02 5.22 -15.49
N TYR A 104 4.33 5.34 -15.30
CA TYR A 104 5.07 6.57 -15.56
C TYR A 104 5.63 6.54 -16.98
N ARG A 105 5.43 7.63 -17.73
CA ARG A 105 6.12 7.89 -18.99
C ARG A 105 7.36 8.70 -18.69
N ILE A 106 8.51 8.16 -19.06
CA ILE A 106 9.82 8.67 -18.67
C ILE A 106 10.62 8.92 -19.93
N HIS A 107 11.17 10.12 -20.09
CA HIS A 107 12.07 10.43 -21.18
C HIS A 107 13.35 9.60 -21.05
N VAL A 108 13.81 9.03 -22.17
CA VAL A 108 15.02 8.20 -22.20
C VAL A 108 16.22 9.01 -21.71
N THR A 109 16.85 8.55 -20.64
CA THR A 109 18.00 9.25 -20.03
C THR A 109 19.32 8.60 -20.45
N PRO A 110 20.43 9.35 -20.52
CA PRO A 110 21.70 8.82 -21.04
C PRO A 110 22.31 7.66 -20.24
N ASN A 111 21.93 7.49 -18.97
CA ASN A 111 22.34 6.40 -18.11
C ASN A 111 21.52 5.11 -18.29
N MET A 112 20.57 5.08 -19.22
CA MET A 112 19.80 3.89 -19.55
C MET A 112 20.55 2.95 -20.49
N ILE A 113 20.54 1.67 -20.15
CA ILE A 113 21.16 0.59 -20.93
C ILE A 113 20.07 -0.23 -21.60
N ASN A 114 20.18 -0.46 -22.92
CA ASN A 114 19.34 -1.41 -23.63
C ASN A 114 19.74 -2.85 -23.25
N VAL A 115 18.91 -3.52 -22.45
CA VAL A 115 19.21 -4.86 -21.93
C VAL A 115 19.28 -5.91 -23.04
N ASN A 116 18.38 -5.81 -24.03
CA ASN A 116 18.35 -6.72 -25.18
C ASN A 116 19.65 -6.66 -25.99
N GLU A 117 20.19 -5.48 -26.22
CA GLU A 117 21.47 -5.33 -26.92
C GLU A 117 22.68 -5.63 -26.03
N ALA A 118 22.61 -5.28 -24.74
CA ALA A 118 23.69 -5.52 -23.80
C ALA A 118 23.90 -7.01 -23.51
N LEU A 119 22.83 -7.79 -23.29
CA LEU A 119 22.89 -9.22 -22.96
C LEU A 119 22.67 -10.13 -24.18
N SER A 120 22.08 -9.62 -25.27
CA SER A 120 21.82 -10.35 -26.53
C SER A 120 21.26 -11.76 -26.27
N SER A 121 21.97 -12.81 -26.69
CA SER A 121 21.55 -14.22 -26.57
C SER A 121 21.36 -14.74 -25.14
N SER A 122 21.73 -13.96 -24.13
CA SER A 122 21.65 -14.36 -22.72
C SER A 122 20.56 -13.65 -21.93
N ASN A 123 19.76 -12.77 -22.57
CA ASN A 123 18.62 -12.14 -21.91
C ASN A 123 17.47 -13.16 -21.73
N PRO A 124 17.07 -13.52 -20.50
CA PRO A 124 15.93 -14.40 -20.26
C PRO A 124 14.57 -13.77 -20.56
N TYR A 125 14.48 -12.43 -20.60
CA TYR A 125 13.21 -11.69 -20.71
C TYR A 125 13.21 -10.65 -21.84
N PRO A 126 13.47 -11.05 -23.10
CA PRO A 126 13.62 -10.09 -24.19
C PRO A 126 12.34 -9.31 -24.52
N ARG A 127 11.17 -9.88 -24.20
CA ARG A 127 9.84 -9.30 -24.44
C ARG A 127 9.54 -8.09 -23.53
N GLN A 128 10.27 -7.94 -22.43
CA GLN A 128 10.13 -6.77 -21.56
C GLN A 128 10.69 -5.50 -22.22
N GLU A 129 11.53 -5.64 -23.27
CA GLU A 129 12.20 -4.51 -23.93
C GLU A 129 12.82 -3.54 -22.89
N GLU A 130 13.52 -4.13 -21.92
CA GLU A 130 13.98 -3.39 -20.74
C GLU A 130 15.06 -2.37 -21.11
N ALA A 131 14.86 -1.15 -20.61
CA ALA A 131 15.89 -0.15 -20.50
C ALA A 131 16.22 0.07 -19.01
N SER A 132 17.37 -0.40 -18.56
CA SER A 132 17.75 -0.30 -17.14
C SER A 132 18.55 0.99 -16.90
N ALA A 133 18.04 1.87 -16.03
CA ALA A 133 18.71 3.11 -15.67
C ALA A 133 19.68 2.89 -14.50
N LEU A 134 20.99 2.98 -14.74
CA LEU A 134 22.00 2.82 -13.70
C LEU A 134 22.01 4.05 -12.78
N GLY A 135 21.91 3.86 -11.48
CA GLY A 135 21.94 4.92 -10.47
C GLY A 135 20.63 5.68 -10.26
N GLY A 136 19.58 5.38 -11.03
CA GLY A 136 18.25 5.98 -10.86
C GLY A 136 17.80 6.88 -12.02
N ILE A 137 16.66 7.53 -11.84
CA ILE A 137 16.03 8.42 -12.84
C ILE A 137 15.53 9.67 -12.12
N PRO A 138 15.97 10.89 -12.46
CA PRO A 138 15.50 12.10 -11.78
C PRO A 138 14.03 12.40 -12.10
N TRP A 139 13.34 13.07 -11.17
CA TRP A 139 11.95 13.49 -11.35
C TRP A 139 11.75 14.36 -12.59
N SER A 140 12.73 15.20 -12.94
CA SER A 140 12.67 16.04 -14.15
C SER A 140 12.70 15.24 -15.46
N ALA A 141 13.09 13.96 -15.45
CA ALA A 141 12.99 13.09 -16.63
C ALA A 141 11.63 12.38 -16.73
N VAL A 142 10.79 12.44 -15.69
CA VAL A 142 9.43 11.91 -15.73
C VAL A 142 8.56 12.91 -16.47
N GLU A 143 7.95 12.48 -17.57
CA GLU A 143 7.12 13.36 -18.41
C GLU A 143 5.69 13.44 -17.87
N GLY A 144 5.18 12.33 -17.32
CA GLY A 144 3.84 12.24 -16.77
C GLY A 144 3.51 10.83 -16.29
N TRP A 145 2.31 10.64 -15.77
CA TRP A 145 1.84 9.35 -15.26
C TRP A 145 0.39 9.08 -15.62
N LEU A 146 0.04 7.80 -15.68
CA LEU A 146 -1.33 7.32 -15.81
C LEU A 146 -1.62 6.41 -14.61
N GLN A 147 -2.65 6.72 -13.84
CA GLN A 147 -3.17 5.78 -12.85
C GLN A 147 -4.06 4.78 -13.56
N LEU A 148 -3.79 3.49 -13.39
CA LEU A 148 -4.61 2.43 -13.96
C LEU A 148 -5.87 2.26 -13.10
N GLU A 149 -7.03 2.29 -13.72
CA GLU A 149 -8.29 2.05 -13.04
C GLU A 149 -8.34 0.63 -12.45
N GLU A 150 -9.19 0.43 -11.44
CA GLU A 150 -9.50 -0.90 -10.90
C GLU A 150 -10.42 -1.70 -11.86
N ASP A 151 -9.95 -1.89 -13.09
CA ASP A 151 -10.61 -2.69 -14.13
C ASP A 151 -9.92 -4.06 -14.27
N ARG A 152 -10.74 -5.09 -14.53
CA ARG A 152 -10.31 -6.44 -14.90
C ARG A 152 -9.42 -6.48 -16.12
N GLU A 153 -9.48 -5.47 -16.99
CA GLU A 153 -8.59 -5.38 -18.15
C GLU A 153 -7.11 -5.26 -17.75
N PHE A 154 -6.83 -4.61 -16.60
CA PHE A 154 -5.48 -4.42 -16.06
C PHE A 154 -5.07 -5.50 -15.05
N GLU A 155 -6.00 -6.37 -14.60
CA GLU A 155 -5.73 -7.44 -13.63
C GLU A 155 -4.59 -8.35 -14.09
N THR A 156 -3.56 -8.47 -13.25
CA THR A 156 -2.40 -9.32 -13.50
C THR A 156 -2.70 -10.78 -13.15
N SER A 157 -2.61 -11.71 -14.10
CA SER A 157 -2.78 -13.14 -13.77
C SER A 157 -1.60 -13.63 -12.90
N SER A 158 -1.92 -14.30 -11.79
CA SER A 158 -1.02 -14.49 -10.64
C SER A 158 0.08 -15.55 -10.81
N GLU A 159 0.42 -15.97 -12.02
CA GLU A 159 1.43 -17.03 -12.23
C GLU A 159 2.44 -16.79 -13.35
N TYR A 160 2.19 -15.90 -14.34
CA TYR A 160 3.14 -15.62 -15.43
C TYR A 160 2.97 -14.21 -16.02
N LEU A 161 4.05 -13.65 -16.58
CA LEU A 161 3.99 -12.43 -17.41
C LEU A 161 3.04 -12.68 -18.59
N ASP A 162 2.04 -11.81 -18.77
CA ASP A 162 1.03 -11.93 -19.82
C ASP A 162 1.44 -11.10 -21.04
N ASP A 163 2.48 -11.56 -21.72
CA ASP A 163 3.07 -10.87 -22.87
C ASP A 163 2.05 -10.63 -24.00
N ALA A 164 1.08 -11.52 -24.17
CA ALA A 164 0.06 -11.36 -25.21
C ALA A 164 -0.92 -10.23 -24.88
N SER A 165 -1.28 -10.06 -23.60
CA SER A 165 -2.06 -8.90 -23.17
C SER A 165 -1.22 -7.64 -23.22
N ALA A 166 0.02 -7.67 -22.74
CA ALA A 166 0.95 -6.54 -22.83
C ALA A 166 1.08 -6.02 -24.28
N ASP A 167 1.26 -6.90 -25.28
CA ASP A 167 1.28 -6.49 -26.69
C ASP A 167 0.00 -5.72 -27.09
N ARG A 168 -1.18 -6.23 -26.72
CA ARG A 168 -2.47 -5.57 -27.03
C ARG A 168 -2.60 -4.19 -26.38
N PHE A 169 -2.09 -4.02 -25.17
CA PHE A 169 -2.07 -2.72 -24.49
C PHE A 169 -1.11 -1.74 -25.19
N THR A 170 0.07 -2.21 -25.59
CA THR A 170 1.01 -1.38 -26.36
C THR A 170 0.41 -0.96 -27.70
N ASP A 171 -0.24 -1.86 -28.44
CA ASP A 171 -0.87 -1.55 -29.73
C ASP A 171 -1.93 -0.44 -29.63
N ARG A 172 -2.58 -0.32 -28.47
CA ARG A 172 -3.62 0.69 -28.18
C ARG A 172 -3.06 1.97 -27.55
N TYR A 173 -1.77 2.02 -27.21
CA TYR A 173 -1.18 3.14 -26.48
C TYR A 173 -1.45 4.50 -27.13
N VAL A 174 -1.12 4.67 -28.41
CA VAL A 174 -1.22 5.97 -29.10
C VAL A 174 -2.67 6.47 -29.15
N VAL A 175 -3.59 5.56 -29.44
CA VAL A 175 -5.00 5.85 -29.71
C VAL A 175 -5.83 6.03 -28.45
N GLU A 176 -5.52 5.28 -27.39
CA GLU A 176 -6.35 5.25 -26.19
C GLU A 176 -5.65 5.90 -24.99
N PHE A 177 -4.41 5.52 -24.68
CA PHE A 177 -3.80 5.84 -23.40
C PHE A 177 -2.94 7.10 -23.40
N ALA A 178 -2.30 7.43 -24.51
CA ALA A 178 -1.21 8.40 -24.51
C ALA A 178 -1.63 9.84 -24.20
N ASP A 179 -2.91 10.22 -24.42
CA ASP A 179 -3.49 11.53 -24.04
C ASP A 179 -3.98 11.56 -22.58
N GLN A 180 -4.07 10.41 -21.91
CA GLN A 180 -4.60 10.30 -20.55
C GLN A 180 -3.54 10.53 -19.49
N PHE A 181 -2.26 10.60 -19.87
CA PHE A 181 -1.17 10.85 -18.94
C PHE A 181 -1.27 12.25 -18.34
N GLU A 182 -1.30 12.33 -17.02
CA GLU A 182 -1.19 13.59 -16.31
C GLU A 182 0.23 14.14 -16.47
N PRO A 183 0.40 15.38 -16.96
CA PRO A 183 1.72 15.93 -17.26
C PRO A 183 2.46 16.36 -15.99
N ASN A 184 3.74 16.00 -15.90
CA ASN A 184 4.64 16.48 -14.86
C ASN A 184 5.14 17.89 -15.19
N ARG A 185 4.75 18.90 -14.40
CA ARG A 185 5.19 20.29 -14.59
C ARG A 185 6.70 20.50 -14.38
N ALA A 186 7.37 19.58 -13.70
CA ALA A 186 8.81 19.63 -13.48
C ALA A 186 9.60 18.92 -14.60
N TYR A 187 8.93 18.34 -15.59
CA TYR A 187 9.55 17.71 -16.74
C TYR A 187 10.43 18.72 -17.50
N ASP A 188 11.66 18.31 -17.79
CA ASP A 188 12.66 19.10 -18.49
C ASP A 188 13.54 18.17 -19.33
N ASP A 189 13.38 18.23 -20.65
CA ASP A 189 14.16 17.44 -21.61
C ASP A 189 15.55 18.02 -21.91
N ARG A 190 15.86 19.21 -21.39
CA ARG A 190 17.11 19.90 -21.69
C ARG A 190 18.29 19.08 -21.19
N GLY A 191 19.06 18.57 -22.16
CA GLY A 191 20.26 17.79 -21.90
C GLY A 191 20.05 16.28 -21.78
N LEU A 192 18.81 15.79 -21.77
CA LEU A 192 18.54 14.34 -21.74
C LEU A 192 18.98 13.62 -23.02
N GLY A 193 19.14 14.35 -24.14
CA GLY A 193 19.70 13.83 -25.37
C GLY A 193 18.65 13.27 -26.34
N GLY A 194 19.08 12.41 -27.26
CA GLY A 194 18.19 11.69 -28.18
C GLY A 194 17.72 10.33 -27.61
N PRO A 195 16.95 9.54 -28.36
CA PRO A 195 16.33 8.30 -27.89
C PRO A 195 17.32 7.13 -27.66
N ALA A 196 18.62 7.41 -27.76
CA ALA A 196 19.67 6.41 -27.78
C ALA A 196 19.94 5.87 -26.37
N ARG A 197 19.71 4.57 -26.19
CA ARG A 197 20.10 3.81 -25.01
C ARG A 197 21.50 3.23 -25.19
N GLN A 198 22.28 3.14 -24.12
CA GLN A 198 23.63 2.59 -24.17
C GLN A 198 23.57 1.08 -24.43
N THR A 199 24.50 0.57 -25.23
CA THR A 199 24.50 -0.83 -25.68
C THR A 199 25.85 -1.47 -25.38
N ARG A 200 26.03 -2.75 -25.71
CA ARG A 200 27.31 -3.45 -25.52
C ARG A 200 28.49 -2.84 -26.30
N ALA A 201 28.22 -1.89 -27.21
CA ALA A 201 29.27 -1.11 -27.87
C ALA A 201 30.02 -0.17 -26.91
N ASP A 202 29.38 0.26 -25.82
CA ASP A 202 30.05 0.98 -24.74
C ASP A 202 30.93 0.00 -23.93
N PRO A 203 32.24 0.27 -23.76
CA PRO A 203 33.14 -0.63 -23.04
C PRO A 203 32.75 -0.87 -21.58
N GLN A 204 32.14 0.09 -20.90
CA GLN A 204 31.67 -0.07 -19.52
C GLN A 204 30.41 -0.93 -19.48
N VAL A 205 29.47 -0.72 -20.40
CA VAL A 205 28.29 -1.60 -20.53
C VAL A 205 28.71 -3.05 -20.81
N ALA A 206 29.72 -3.27 -21.66
CA ALA A 206 30.25 -4.60 -21.92
C ALA A 206 30.81 -5.29 -20.66
N LEU A 207 31.36 -4.53 -19.71
CA LEU A 207 31.85 -5.04 -18.41
C LEU A 207 30.70 -5.32 -17.45
N LEU A 208 29.72 -4.40 -17.37
CA LEU A 208 28.52 -4.56 -16.53
C LEU A 208 27.65 -5.74 -16.99
N ALA A 209 27.64 -6.04 -18.28
CA ALA A 209 26.91 -7.12 -18.94
C ALA A 209 27.75 -8.39 -19.17
N ALA A 210 28.92 -8.52 -18.54
CA ALA A 210 29.78 -9.69 -18.69
C ALA A 210 29.22 -10.92 -17.96
N GLN A 211 29.35 -12.10 -18.58
CA GLN A 211 28.96 -13.39 -18.01
C GLN A 211 30.12 -14.40 -18.15
N PRO A 212 30.67 -14.93 -17.04
CA PRO A 212 30.42 -14.49 -15.65
C PRO A 212 30.91 -13.05 -15.40
N PRO A 213 30.36 -12.34 -14.40
CA PRO A 213 30.78 -10.99 -14.09
C PRO A 213 32.21 -10.95 -13.51
N ASP A 214 32.99 -9.94 -13.91
CA ASP A 214 34.27 -9.62 -13.29
C ASP A 214 34.03 -8.62 -12.14
N GLU A 215 33.72 -9.16 -10.95
CA GLU A 215 33.37 -8.38 -9.76
C GLU A 215 34.40 -7.31 -9.41
N ALA A 216 35.70 -7.55 -9.66
CA ALA A 216 36.74 -6.57 -9.36
C ALA A 216 36.62 -5.28 -10.19
N ARG A 217 35.90 -5.34 -11.31
CA ARG A 217 35.76 -4.22 -12.26
C ARG A 217 34.39 -3.57 -12.22
N LEU A 218 33.36 -4.21 -11.65
CA LEU A 218 31.97 -3.74 -11.74
C LEU A 218 31.75 -2.34 -11.15
N ILE A 219 32.26 -2.07 -9.95
CA ILE A 219 32.09 -0.76 -9.29
C ILE A 219 32.76 0.35 -10.12
N ASN A 220 33.99 0.11 -10.59
CA ASN A 220 34.72 1.10 -11.39
C ASN A 220 34.07 1.29 -12.77
N ALA A 221 33.58 0.22 -13.39
CA ALA A 221 32.85 0.29 -14.65
C ALA A 221 31.56 1.10 -14.50
N ALA A 222 30.78 0.85 -13.44
CA ALA A 222 29.56 1.59 -13.14
C ALA A 222 29.85 3.08 -12.90
N THR A 223 30.85 3.39 -12.07
CA THR A 223 31.25 4.78 -11.79
C THR A 223 31.72 5.50 -13.04
N THR A 224 32.54 4.83 -13.87
CA THR A 224 33.03 5.40 -15.14
C THR A 224 31.89 5.60 -16.13
N PHE A 225 30.95 4.66 -16.22
CA PHE A 225 29.76 4.79 -17.04
C PHE A 225 28.94 6.02 -16.63
N MET A 226 28.66 6.19 -15.34
CA MET A 226 27.92 7.36 -14.85
C MET A 226 28.67 8.67 -15.08
N ASN A 227 29.98 8.70 -14.88
CA ASN A 227 30.81 9.88 -15.20
C ASN A 227 30.73 10.25 -16.69
N ASN A 228 30.63 9.27 -17.60
CA ASN A 228 30.59 9.51 -19.04
C ASN A 228 29.21 9.97 -19.53
N HIS A 229 28.13 9.44 -18.94
CA HIS A 229 26.79 9.58 -19.50
C HIS A 229 25.83 10.39 -18.64
N ALA A 230 25.95 10.36 -17.31
CA ALA A 230 24.90 10.84 -16.41
C ALA A 230 25.04 12.31 -15.97
N LEU A 231 26.01 13.06 -16.51
CA LEU A 231 26.23 14.47 -16.14
C LEU A 231 24.96 15.32 -16.35
N ALA A 232 24.24 15.10 -17.45
CA ALA A 232 23.05 15.86 -17.80
C ALA A 232 21.86 15.63 -16.86
N ILE A 233 21.86 14.53 -16.11
CA ILE A 233 20.84 14.18 -15.13
C ILE A 233 21.30 14.42 -13.68
N GLY A 234 22.35 15.23 -13.49
CA GLY A 234 22.81 15.68 -12.18
C GLY A 234 23.89 14.79 -11.54
N TRP A 235 24.48 13.85 -12.27
CA TRP A 235 25.64 13.10 -11.75
C TRP A 235 26.88 14.02 -11.65
N THR A 236 27.56 13.98 -10.51
CA THR A 236 28.81 14.72 -10.30
C THR A 236 30.01 13.79 -10.25
N GLU A 237 31.15 14.27 -10.77
CA GLU A 237 32.39 13.51 -10.78
C GLU A 237 32.80 13.18 -9.33
N ASN A 238 33.00 11.89 -9.03
CA ASN A 238 33.30 11.32 -7.70
C ASN A 238 32.13 11.20 -6.71
N GLN A 239 30.89 11.35 -7.17
CA GLN A 239 29.71 10.99 -6.38
C GLN A 239 29.66 9.47 -6.11
N ALA A 240 29.17 9.10 -4.92
CA ALA A 240 28.79 7.73 -4.61
C ALA A 240 27.36 7.45 -5.10
N PHE A 241 27.11 6.22 -5.55
CA PHE A 241 25.75 5.77 -5.90
C PHE A 241 24.78 5.90 -4.71
N PRO A 242 23.49 6.21 -4.98
CA PRO A 242 22.85 6.36 -6.29
C PRO A 242 22.96 7.82 -6.82
N LEU A 243 22.17 8.20 -7.83
CA LEU A 243 21.99 9.61 -8.20
C LEU A 243 21.50 10.41 -6.99
N GLN A 244 22.08 11.59 -6.75
CA GLN A 244 21.63 12.51 -5.72
C GLN A 244 20.66 13.51 -6.36
N PHE A 245 19.38 13.37 -6.05
CA PHE A 245 18.37 14.27 -6.55
C PHE A 245 18.29 15.54 -5.69
N GLY A 246 18.10 16.69 -6.32
CA GLY A 246 17.80 17.93 -5.61
C GLY A 246 16.42 17.88 -4.95
N THR A 247 16.21 18.60 -3.85
CA THR A 247 14.88 18.74 -3.25
C THR A 247 14.02 19.65 -4.13
N TYR A 248 12.94 19.12 -4.72
CA TYR A 248 11.95 19.91 -5.46
C TYR A 248 11.01 20.62 -4.46
N SER A 249 10.90 21.94 -4.55
CA SER A 249 9.93 22.73 -3.79
C SER A 249 8.51 22.50 -4.33
N LEU A 250 7.49 22.62 -3.46
CA LEU A 250 6.05 22.51 -3.81
C LEU A 250 5.62 23.50 -4.90
N ASP A 251 6.38 24.58 -5.10
CA ASP A 251 6.24 25.49 -6.22
C ASP A 251 7.31 25.15 -7.27
N GLY A 252 6.93 24.46 -8.34
CA GLY A 252 7.82 23.94 -9.39
C GLY A 252 8.58 25.00 -10.21
N LEU A 253 9.52 25.71 -9.58
CA LEU A 253 10.54 26.52 -10.25
C LEU A 253 11.91 26.29 -9.57
N PRO A 254 13.01 26.24 -10.35
CA PRO A 254 14.35 26.11 -9.77
C PRO A 254 14.69 27.40 -9.00
N GLY A 255 14.82 27.26 -7.68
CA GLY A 255 15.28 28.34 -6.81
C GLY A 255 16.72 28.73 -7.15
N LEU A 256 16.90 29.99 -7.55
CA LEU A 256 18.19 30.63 -7.75
C LEU A 256 19.12 30.41 -6.55
N SER A 257 20.32 29.94 -6.85
CA SER A 257 21.48 29.87 -5.98
C SER A 257 21.63 31.14 -5.13
N ALA A 258 21.45 31.00 -3.82
CA ALA A 258 21.74 32.04 -2.85
C ALA A 258 23.20 31.91 -2.35
N ASN A 259 24.08 32.59 -3.08
CA ASN A 259 25.25 33.36 -2.64
C ASN A 259 26.29 32.75 -1.69
N ASP A 260 27.52 32.71 -2.22
CA ASP A 260 28.62 33.61 -1.84
C ASP A 260 28.80 33.92 -0.34
N GLY A 261 29.86 33.33 0.23
CA GLY A 261 30.83 34.05 1.05
C GLY A 261 30.38 34.56 2.42
N THR A 262 30.44 33.71 3.45
CA THR A 262 31.13 34.08 4.69
C THR A 262 31.50 32.83 5.50
N GLN A 263 32.79 32.68 5.80
CA GLN A 263 33.31 31.64 6.67
C GLN A 263 32.73 31.80 8.08
N VAL A 264 32.02 30.78 8.54
CA VAL A 264 31.83 30.49 9.96
C VAL A 264 32.32 29.06 10.15
N GLU A 265 33.43 28.91 10.89
CA GLU A 265 33.97 27.62 11.32
C GLU A 265 32.87 26.78 11.95
N ARG A 266 32.51 25.67 11.28
CA ARG A 266 31.65 24.63 11.85
C ARG A 266 32.55 23.65 12.62
N PRO A 267 32.25 23.32 13.90
CA PRO A 267 32.98 22.30 14.63
C PRO A 267 32.92 20.97 13.88
N PRO A 268 33.92 20.08 14.02
CA PRO A 268 33.90 18.80 13.34
C PRO A 268 32.64 18.02 13.73
N PRO A 269 31.90 17.44 12.77
CA PRO A 269 30.77 16.60 13.09
C PRO A 269 31.30 15.38 13.83
N ALA A 270 30.90 15.27 15.11
CA ALA A 270 30.94 14.03 15.85
C ALA A 270 30.24 12.95 15.01
N GLY A 271 30.89 11.80 14.85
CA GLY A 271 30.41 10.71 14.01
C GLY A 271 28.95 10.39 14.27
N ALA A 272 28.12 10.60 13.26
CA ALA A 272 26.75 10.12 13.25
C ALA A 272 26.80 8.61 12.98
N GLN A 273 26.93 7.82 14.04
CA GLN A 273 26.35 6.49 14.05
C GLN A 273 24.84 6.67 14.04
N VAL A 274 24.18 6.32 12.93
CA VAL A 274 22.72 6.11 12.92
C VAL A 274 22.43 4.96 13.90
N PRO A 275 21.48 5.09 14.84
CA PRO A 275 21.37 4.15 15.94
C PRO A 275 20.97 2.77 15.44
N ALA A 276 21.80 1.78 15.77
CA ALA A 276 21.52 0.37 15.58
C ALA A 276 20.30 -0.01 16.44
N LEU A 277 19.33 -0.72 15.85
CA LEU A 277 18.18 -1.25 16.57
C LEU A 277 18.70 -2.16 17.70
N ASN A 278 18.37 -1.81 18.94
CA ASN A 278 18.82 -2.46 20.16
C ASN A 278 17.79 -3.49 20.67
N GLU A 279 18.07 -4.14 21.81
CA GLU A 279 17.20 -5.19 22.37
C GLU A 279 15.75 -4.71 22.65
N ASP A 280 15.53 -3.41 22.85
CA ASP A 280 14.21 -2.81 23.06
C ASP A 280 13.47 -2.54 21.74
N ASP A 281 14.17 -2.31 20.63
CA ASP A 281 13.57 -2.14 19.30
C ASP A 281 13.04 -3.46 18.71
N ILE A 282 13.72 -4.58 19.03
CA ILE A 282 13.26 -5.95 18.72
C ILE A 282 11.97 -6.27 19.49
N ILE A 283 11.84 -5.75 20.72
CA ILE A 283 10.64 -5.92 21.53
C ILE A 283 9.50 -5.09 20.94
N VAL A 284 9.73 -3.84 20.55
CA VAL A 284 8.72 -2.99 19.90
C VAL A 284 8.21 -3.63 18.59
N ALA A 285 9.08 -4.19 17.76
CA ALA A 285 8.67 -4.91 16.55
C ALA A 285 7.84 -6.17 16.86
N ALA A 286 8.23 -6.95 17.87
CA ALA A 286 7.48 -8.14 18.28
C ALA A 286 6.13 -7.80 18.94
N GLU A 287 6.03 -6.67 19.65
CA GLU A 287 4.78 -6.17 20.22
C GLU A 287 3.87 -5.59 19.14
N PHE A 288 4.42 -4.87 18.17
CA PHE A 288 3.71 -4.38 16.99
C PHE A 288 3.06 -5.52 16.21
N LEU A 289 3.80 -6.59 15.90
CA LEU A 289 3.27 -7.75 15.17
C LEU A 289 2.20 -8.52 15.96
N ARG A 290 2.32 -8.58 17.29
CA ARG A 290 1.32 -9.18 18.19
C ARG A 290 0.04 -8.35 18.25
N ASP A 291 0.17 -7.02 18.36
CA ASP A 291 -0.96 -6.11 18.52
C ASP A 291 -1.72 -5.88 17.20
N HIS A 292 -1.11 -6.22 16.06
CA HIS A 292 -1.72 -6.18 14.71
C HIS A 292 -2.13 -7.57 14.17
N ASN A 293 -2.00 -8.63 14.97
CA ASN A 293 -2.43 -10.00 14.62
C ASN A 293 -1.96 -10.50 13.23
N ALA A 294 -0.71 -10.22 12.88
CA ALA A 294 -0.15 -10.54 11.57
C ALA A 294 -0.20 -12.06 11.29
N PRO A 295 -0.70 -12.50 10.11
CA PRO A 295 -0.87 -13.92 9.80
C PRO A 295 0.47 -14.62 9.58
N CYS A 296 0.62 -15.82 10.13
CA CYS A 296 1.85 -16.62 9.99
C CYS A 296 2.03 -17.25 8.61
N ASP A 297 1.04 -17.11 7.75
CA ASP A 297 1.07 -17.50 6.35
C ASP A 297 0.78 -16.24 5.53
N VAL A 298 1.78 -15.79 4.78
CA VAL A 298 1.69 -14.57 3.96
C VAL A 298 1.14 -14.85 2.56
N SER A 299 0.84 -16.12 2.22
CA SER A 299 0.43 -16.53 0.88
C SER A 299 -1.01 -16.13 0.49
N GLY A 300 -1.73 -15.42 1.35
CA GLY A 300 -3.09 -14.92 1.10
C GLY A 300 -3.37 -13.54 1.71
N VAL A 301 -2.32 -12.75 1.94
CA VAL A 301 -2.42 -11.38 2.45
C VAL A 301 -2.21 -10.41 1.28
N ASP A 302 -2.74 -9.20 1.36
CA ASP A 302 -2.50 -8.20 0.33
C ASP A 302 -0.98 -7.95 0.16
N PRO A 303 -0.51 -7.61 -1.06
CA PRO A 303 0.92 -7.51 -1.36
C PRO A 303 1.69 -6.54 -0.45
N GLN A 304 1.04 -5.48 0.03
CA GLN A 304 1.65 -4.47 0.90
C GLN A 304 1.88 -5.03 2.31
N SER A 305 0.90 -5.72 2.88
CA SER A 305 1.03 -6.41 4.18
C SER A 305 1.97 -7.61 4.11
N GLN A 306 1.98 -8.34 2.98
CA GLN A 306 2.94 -9.41 2.72
C GLN A 306 4.37 -8.86 2.68
N TRP A 307 4.60 -7.76 1.97
CA TRP A 307 5.90 -7.09 1.90
C TRP A 307 6.34 -6.58 3.27
N LEU A 308 5.50 -5.86 4.02
CA LEU A 308 5.81 -5.37 5.38
C LEU A 308 6.15 -6.51 6.36
N THR A 309 5.47 -7.65 6.24
CA THR A 309 5.72 -8.83 7.07
C THR A 309 7.06 -9.48 6.72
N LEU A 310 7.40 -9.56 5.44
CA LEU A 310 8.70 -10.09 4.97
C LEU A 310 9.87 -9.14 5.30
N GLU A 311 9.65 -7.83 5.21
CA GLU A 311 10.58 -6.75 5.59
C GLU A 311 10.95 -6.83 7.08
N ALA A 312 9.93 -6.94 7.95
CA ALA A 312 10.10 -7.10 9.40
C ALA A 312 10.81 -8.42 9.77
N ASP A 313 10.47 -9.52 9.08
CA ASP A 313 11.10 -10.83 9.28
C ASP A 313 12.58 -10.85 8.89
N SER A 314 12.93 -10.19 7.78
CA SER A 314 14.32 -10.04 7.34
C SER A 314 15.14 -9.23 8.35
N THR A 315 14.55 -8.18 8.92
CA THR A 315 15.17 -7.30 9.93
C THR A 315 15.45 -8.04 11.23
N ILE A 316 14.48 -8.86 11.70
CA ILE A 316 14.62 -9.69 12.90
C ILE A 316 15.66 -10.80 12.71
N ALA A 317 15.71 -11.42 11.52
CA ALA A 317 16.72 -12.42 11.18
C ALA A 317 18.15 -11.84 11.19
N GLN A 318 18.33 -10.62 10.68
CA GLN A 318 19.62 -9.93 10.68
C GLN A 318 20.09 -9.56 12.10
N ALA A 319 19.17 -9.15 12.98
CA ALA A 319 19.46 -8.86 14.39
C ALA A 319 19.88 -10.13 15.18
N LEU A 320 19.18 -11.25 14.96
CA LEU A 320 19.53 -12.55 15.58
C LEU A 320 20.88 -13.09 15.08
N ALA A 321 21.19 -12.91 13.79
CA ALA A 321 22.48 -13.31 13.20
C ALA A 321 23.67 -12.47 13.68
N ARG A 322 23.44 -11.28 14.26
CA ARG A 322 24.47 -10.46 14.92
C ARG A 322 24.68 -10.88 16.38
N LEU A 323 23.60 -11.17 17.12
CA LEU A 323 23.69 -11.70 18.50
C LEU A 323 24.45 -13.03 18.59
N HIS A 324 24.43 -13.85 17.53
CA HIS A 324 25.20 -15.09 17.46
C HIS A 324 26.71 -14.86 17.22
N ARG A 325 27.10 -13.73 16.62
CA ARG A 325 28.50 -13.38 16.32
C ARG A 325 29.25 -12.72 17.49
N GLU A 326 28.56 -12.18 18.48
CA GLU A 326 29.15 -11.46 19.62
C GLU A 326 29.54 -12.36 20.82
N ARG A 327 30.00 -13.60 20.59
CA ARG A 327 30.66 -14.40 21.64
C ARG A 327 32.12 -14.70 21.30
N PRO A 328 33.06 -13.88 21.78
CA PRO A 328 34.46 -14.28 21.91
C PRO A 328 34.64 -14.99 23.27
N ASN A 329 35.10 -16.24 23.23
CA ASN A 329 35.51 -17.10 24.37
C ASN A 329 34.40 -17.65 25.29
N ASP A 330 34.06 -18.93 25.14
CA ASP A 330 34.23 -19.91 26.23
C ASP A 330 34.04 -21.36 25.72
N THR A 331 34.90 -22.25 26.22
CA THR A 331 35.06 -23.67 25.83
C THR A 331 34.13 -24.64 26.57
N LEU A 332 33.37 -25.47 25.81
CA LEU A 332 32.82 -26.84 26.08
C LEU A 332 31.83 -27.02 27.28
N PRO A 333 31.02 -28.11 27.40
CA PRO A 333 30.84 -29.31 26.55
C PRO A 333 29.37 -29.63 26.13
N THR A 334 29.21 -30.50 25.13
CA THR A 334 27.95 -31.11 24.66
C THR A 334 27.25 -31.94 25.77
N PRO A 335 25.90 -31.93 25.86
CA PRO A 335 24.97 -32.39 24.82
C PRO A 335 24.14 -31.22 24.30
N ILE A 336 24.65 -30.59 23.25
CA ILE A 336 24.12 -29.35 22.67
C ILE A 336 23.59 -29.57 21.24
N GLU A 337 23.81 -30.73 20.63
CA GLU A 337 23.54 -30.94 19.20
C GLU A 337 22.05 -30.89 18.82
N GLU A 338 21.10 -31.43 19.61
CA GLU A 338 19.68 -31.43 19.22
C GLU A 338 18.97 -30.07 19.35
N ALA A 339 19.37 -29.22 20.30
CA ALA A 339 18.80 -27.88 20.46
C ALA A 339 19.44 -26.87 19.50
N ASP A 340 20.70 -27.07 19.14
CA ASP A 340 21.38 -26.27 18.13
C ASP A 340 20.89 -26.61 16.71
N GLU A 341 20.57 -27.87 16.38
CA GLU A 341 20.05 -28.21 15.04
C GLU A 341 18.69 -27.59 14.76
N GLN A 342 17.74 -27.61 15.71
CA GLN A 342 16.43 -27.00 15.50
C GLN A 342 16.50 -25.47 15.38
N ILE A 343 17.36 -24.83 16.16
CA ILE A 343 17.56 -23.38 16.13
C ILE A 343 18.34 -22.97 14.88
N GLN A 344 19.37 -23.72 14.49
CA GLN A 344 20.11 -23.49 13.23
C GLN A 344 19.22 -23.73 12.01
N ALA A 345 18.35 -24.74 12.03
CA ALA A 345 17.38 -24.96 10.96
C ALA A 345 16.36 -23.82 10.84
N ILE A 346 16.02 -23.14 11.94
CA ILE A 346 15.16 -21.95 11.92
C ILE A 346 15.93 -20.73 11.38
N ILE A 347 17.17 -20.50 11.84
CA ILE A 347 18.03 -19.40 11.35
C ILE A 347 18.37 -19.57 9.87
N GLU A 348 18.61 -20.80 9.42
CA GLU A 348 18.96 -21.10 8.03
C GLU A 348 17.73 -21.02 7.10
N ARG A 349 16.54 -21.38 7.58
CA ARG A 349 15.27 -21.14 6.85
C ARG A 349 14.94 -19.65 6.74
N LEU A 350 15.19 -18.88 7.81
CA LEU A 350 15.10 -17.41 7.83
C LEU A 350 16.09 -16.78 6.84
N ARG A 351 17.32 -17.30 6.73
CA ARG A 351 18.33 -16.83 5.77
C ARG A 351 18.02 -17.15 4.33
N ARG A 352 17.34 -18.26 4.06
CA ARG A 352 16.97 -18.70 2.71
C ARG A 352 15.65 -18.11 2.21
N GLY A 353 14.98 -17.29 3.02
CA GLY A 353 13.71 -16.64 2.67
C GLY A 353 12.57 -17.62 2.40
N GLN A 354 12.64 -18.84 2.96
CA GLN A 354 11.74 -19.93 2.54
C GLN A 354 10.32 -19.82 3.15
N GLU A 355 10.12 -19.17 4.31
CA GLU A 355 8.80 -18.87 4.95
C GLU A 355 8.94 -17.76 6.04
N PRO A 356 7.88 -16.99 6.38
CA PRO A 356 7.88 -15.97 7.43
C PRO A 356 7.88 -16.60 8.84
N ASN A 357 8.99 -16.51 9.57
CA ASN A 357 9.23 -17.28 10.79
C ASN A 357 9.28 -16.46 12.09
N THR A 358 8.98 -15.16 12.09
CA THR A 358 8.82 -14.38 13.35
C THR A 358 7.62 -14.85 14.18
N CYS A 359 6.57 -15.33 13.52
CA CYS A 359 5.38 -15.94 14.12
C CYS A 359 5.69 -17.18 14.98
N GLN A 360 6.64 -18.03 14.53
CA GLN A 360 7.08 -19.20 15.31
C GLN A 360 7.88 -18.79 16.55
N LEU A 361 8.68 -17.72 16.49
CA LEU A 361 9.44 -17.21 17.65
C LEU A 361 8.49 -16.70 18.77
N VAL A 362 7.44 -15.95 18.39
CA VAL A 362 6.42 -15.44 19.31
C VAL A 362 5.51 -16.58 19.82
N GLY A 363 5.13 -17.52 18.94
CA GLY A 363 4.37 -18.72 19.31
C GLY A 363 5.12 -19.67 20.25
N GLU A 364 6.42 -19.87 20.03
CA GLU A 364 7.29 -20.70 20.89
C GLU A 364 7.60 -20.00 22.23
N CYS A 365 7.86 -18.67 22.25
CA CYS A 365 7.94 -17.91 23.50
C CYS A 365 6.60 -17.95 24.28
N SER A 366 5.45 -18.10 23.62
CA SER A 366 4.12 -18.24 24.25
C SER A 366 3.83 -19.66 24.76
N ARG A 367 4.38 -20.70 24.11
CA ARG A 367 4.26 -22.12 24.51
C ARG A 367 5.25 -22.54 25.61
N LEU A 368 6.23 -21.69 25.93
CA LEU A 368 7.23 -21.88 26.99
C LEU A 368 6.69 -21.70 28.43
N ARG A 369 5.57 -22.35 28.79
CA ARG A 369 5.31 -22.74 30.19
C ARG A 369 6.05 -24.05 30.52
N LEU A 370 7.35 -24.11 30.25
CA LEU A 370 8.13 -25.30 30.56
C LEU A 370 8.69 -25.23 31.99
N SER A 371 8.48 -26.34 32.70
CA SER A 371 8.80 -26.54 34.12
C SER A 371 10.24 -26.17 34.46
N GLN A 372 10.46 -25.82 35.74
CA GLN A 372 11.73 -25.30 36.28
C GLN A 372 12.98 -26.11 35.89
N LYS A 373 12.86 -27.40 35.53
CA LYS A 373 13.96 -28.26 35.08
C LYS A 373 14.49 -27.96 33.66
N LYS A 374 13.72 -27.33 32.77
CA LYS A 374 14.19 -26.97 31.39
C LYS A 374 14.91 -25.61 31.33
N ARG A 375 14.85 -24.78 32.38
CA ARG A 375 15.51 -23.46 32.44
C ARG A 375 17.04 -23.50 32.43
N ALA A 376 17.65 -24.66 32.65
CA ALA A 376 19.11 -24.81 32.72
C ALA A 376 19.76 -25.18 31.38
N ARG A 377 18.99 -25.32 30.28
CA ARG A 377 19.47 -25.86 28.98
C ARG A 377 19.21 -24.96 27.77
N THR A 378 18.81 -23.71 27.96
CA THR A 378 18.54 -22.75 26.86
C THR A 378 19.65 -21.70 26.82
N PRO A 379 20.15 -21.27 25.63
CA PRO A 379 21.16 -20.21 25.53
C PRO A 379 20.70 -18.94 26.26
N ALA A 380 21.58 -18.36 27.08
CA ALA A 380 21.25 -17.27 28.00
C ALA A 380 20.62 -16.04 27.32
N GLY A 381 20.97 -15.76 26.06
CA GLY A 381 20.41 -14.64 25.27
C GLY A 381 18.92 -14.84 24.94
N VAL A 382 18.54 -16.02 24.44
CA VAL A 382 17.15 -16.33 24.04
C VAL A 382 16.23 -16.47 25.25
N SER A 383 16.74 -17.04 26.35
CA SER A 383 15.98 -17.10 27.62
C SER A 383 15.75 -15.73 28.26
N LYS A 384 16.66 -14.77 28.05
CA LYS A 384 16.54 -13.37 28.52
C LYS A 384 15.54 -12.60 27.66
N LEU A 385 15.55 -12.82 26.34
CA LEU A 385 14.60 -12.25 25.38
C LEU A 385 13.16 -12.72 25.64
N CYS A 386 12.88 -14.05 25.67
CA CYS A 386 11.53 -14.55 25.98
C CYS A 386 11.07 -14.14 27.41
N LYS A 387 11.98 -13.97 28.38
CA LYS A 387 11.62 -13.47 29.73
C LYS A 387 11.24 -11.98 29.75
N LYS A 388 11.83 -11.16 28.88
CA LYS A 388 11.47 -9.73 28.73
C LYS A 388 10.14 -9.59 28.00
N ILE A 389 9.92 -10.39 26.96
CA ILE A 389 8.63 -10.49 26.25
C ILE A 389 7.50 -10.93 27.19
N GLN A 390 7.80 -11.78 28.19
CA GLN A 390 6.81 -12.26 29.18
C GLN A 390 6.71 -11.43 30.48
N LYS A 391 7.63 -10.49 30.78
CA LYS A 391 7.59 -9.69 32.01
C LYS A 391 7.23 -8.24 31.69
N PRO A 392 6.12 -7.70 32.24
CA PRO A 392 5.90 -6.26 32.17
C PRO A 392 7.01 -5.56 32.97
N LYS A 393 7.78 -4.69 32.31
CA LYS A 393 8.83 -3.90 32.96
C LYS A 393 8.16 -2.77 33.75
N LYS A 394 8.11 -2.90 35.07
CA LYS A 394 7.93 -1.74 35.97
C LYS A 394 9.13 -0.80 35.78
N SER A 395 8.92 0.38 35.22
CA SER A 395 9.93 1.44 35.20
C SER A 395 9.85 2.28 36.47
N THR A 396 11.00 2.45 37.11
CA THR A 396 11.28 3.34 38.23
C THR A 396 11.38 4.77 37.74
N ASN A 397 10.24 5.36 37.42
CA ASN A 397 9.91 6.78 37.51
C ASN A 397 8.43 6.82 37.12
N GLY A 398 7.58 7.02 38.12
CA GLY A 398 6.14 6.84 37.97
C GLY A 398 5.57 7.70 36.87
N LEU A 399 5.17 7.05 35.77
CA LEU A 399 3.97 7.22 34.95
C LEU A 399 4.10 6.30 33.74
N ASP A 400 3.02 5.61 33.39
CA ASP A 400 2.98 4.45 32.49
C ASP A 400 2.30 4.88 31.18
N GLU A 401 3.02 4.96 30.05
CA GLU A 401 2.48 5.45 28.76
C GLU A 401 1.49 4.47 28.10
N ALA A 402 1.59 3.17 28.39
CA ALA A 402 0.58 2.19 27.95
C ALA A 402 -0.74 2.32 28.74
N THR A 403 -0.68 2.88 29.95
CA THR A 403 -1.88 3.14 30.76
C THR A 403 -2.47 4.55 30.47
N GLN A 404 -1.70 5.48 29.90
CA GLN A 404 -2.19 6.79 29.44
C GLN A 404 -3.08 6.70 28.18
N ASN A 405 -2.92 5.68 27.33
CA ASN A 405 -3.76 5.54 26.13
C ASN A 405 -5.21 5.08 26.41
N SER A 406 -5.53 4.73 27.65
CA SER A 406 -6.92 4.47 28.07
C SER A 406 -7.71 5.75 28.41
N GLU A 407 -7.01 6.86 28.67
CA GLU A 407 -7.62 8.15 29.03
C GLU A 407 -7.83 9.08 27.82
N LYS A 408 -7.04 8.97 26.74
CA LYS A 408 -7.12 9.89 25.60
C LYS A 408 -7.55 9.32 24.24
N CYS A 409 -7.73 8.00 24.09
CA CYS A 409 -8.18 7.32 22.86
C CYS A 409 -7.74 7.99 21.54
N VAL A 410 -6.69 7.44 20.93
CA VAL A 410 -6.34 7.77 19.54
C VAL A 410 -7.41 7.17 18.63
N LEU A 411 -8.00 8.02 17.79
CA LEU A 411 -9.00 7.63 16.80
C LEU A 411 -8.33 6.94 15.62
N ARG A 412 -9.00 5.93 15.06
CA ARG A 412 -8.62 5.28 13.80
C ARG A 412 -9.47 5.81 12.66
N SER A 413 -8.90 5.88 11.46
CA SER A 413 -9.65 6.18 10.23
C SER A 413 -10.64 5.06 9.87
N PRO A 414 -11.74 5.38 9.17
CA PRO A 414 -12.22 6.74 8.88
C PRO A 414 -13.02 7.34 10.06
N LEU A 415 -13.05 8.68 10.14
CA LEU A 415 -14.01 9.43 10.94
C LEU A 415 -15.32 9.54 10.17
N LYS A 416 -16.40 8.94 10.69
CA LYS A 416 -17.70 8.95 10.02
C LYS A 416 -18.46 10.23 10.33
N ILE A 417 -18.97 10.90 9.31
CA ILE A 417 -19.75 12.13 9.41
C ILE A 417 -21.13 11.90 8.83
N LYS A 418 -22.15 12.33 9.55
CA LYS A 418 -23.55 12.23 9.14
C LYS A 418 -24.23 13.58 9.30
N VAL A 419 -24.84 14.08 8.25
CA VAL A 419 -25.52 15.38 8.22
C VAL A 419 -26.99 15.18 7.83
N GLN A 420 -27.89 15.69 8.66
CA GLN A 420 -29.33 15.66 8.44
C GLN A 420 -29.82 17.09 8.23
N LEU A 421 -30.49 17.34 7.10
CA LEU A 421 -31.25 18.56 6.90
C LEU A 421 -32.66 18.46 7.46
N SER A 422 -33.22 19.60 7.83
CA SER A 422 -34.58 19.73 8.34
C SER A 422 -35.60 19.27 7.30
N ASP A 423 -36.71 18.70 7.76
CA ASP A 423 -37.87 18.35 6.92
C ASP A 423 -38.74 19.56 6.57
N ASP A 424 -38.41 20.76 7.08
CA ASP A 424 -39.18 21.97 6.82
C ASP A 424 -39.16 22.31 5.31
N THR A 425 -40.24 22.93 4.86
CA THR A 425 -40.38 23.28 3.44
C THR A 425 -39.24 24.22 3.03
N SER A 426 -38.55 23.86 1.95
CA SER A 426 -37.40 24.59 1.40
C SER A 426 -36.08 24.46 2.19
N ALA A 427 -35.94 23.53 3.14
CA ALA A 427 -34.69 23.33 3.88
C ALA A 427 -33.50 22.80 3.05
N GLY A 428 -33.72 22.50 1.76
CA GLY A 428 -32.69 22.10 0.79
C GLY A 428 -32.14 23.26 -0.03
N SER A 429 -31.17 22.97 -0.89
CA SER A 429 -30.53 23.93 -1.78
C SER A 429 -30.19 23.28 -3.13
N TRP A 430 -30.10 24.13 -4.16
CA TRP A 430 -29.55 23.76 -5.47
C TRP A 430 -28.03 23.87 -5.50
N ASP A 431 -27.45 24.50 -4.48
CA ASP A 431 -26.01 24.68 -4.32
C ASP A 431 -25.39 23.40 -3.74
N ARG A 432 -24.10 23.22 -4.04
CA ARG A 432 -23.30 22.10 -3.52
C ARG A 432 -23.00 22.32 -2.04
N LEU A 433 -23.21 21.29 -1.24
CA LEU A 433 -22.92 21.30 0.19
C LEU A 433 -21.61 20.56 0.46
N PHE A 434 -20.71 21.21 1.17
CA PHE A 434 -19.44 20.65 1.57
C PHE A 434 -19.27 20.62 3.09
N LEU A 435 -18.50 19.64 3.56
CA LEU A 435 -17.95 19.57 4.90
C LEU A 435 -16.53 20.14 4.90
N GLU A 436 -16.23 21.03 5.85
CA GLU A 436 -14.87 21.44 6.17
C GLU A 436 -14.52 20.97 7.58
N ILE A 437 -13.44 20.22 7.71
CA ILE A 437 -12.96 19.66 8.97
C ILE A 437 -11.44 19.50 8.91
N GLY A 438 -10.77 19.78 10.02
CA GLY A 438 -9.31 19.69 10.12
C GLY A 438 -8.55 20.84 9.44
N LYS A 439 -7.24 20.65 9.21
CA LYS A 439 -6.34 21.66 8.61
C LYS A 439 -5.36 20.98 7.68
N ASN A 440 -5.72 20.87 6.40
CA ASN A 440 -4.83 20.37 5.35
C ASN A 440 -4.38 21.53 4.45
N ALA A 441 -3.09 21.58 4.13
CA ALA A 441 -2.49 22.57 3.23
C ALA A 441 -3.17 22.59 1.85
N ARG A 442 -3.72 21.45 1.39
CA ARG A 442 -4.48 21.33 0.14
C ARG A 442 -5.74 22.21 0.09
N TYR A 443 -6.29 22.59 1.24
CA TYR A 443 -7.52 23.38 1.35
C TYR A 443 -7.29 24.81 1.89
N GLU A 444 -6.03 25.26 1.94
CA GLU A 444 -5.72 26.64 2.32
C GLU A 444 -6.33 27.66 1.33
N GLY A 445 -6.88 28.75 1.86
CA GLY A 445 -7.52 29.80 1.04
C GLY A 445 -9.05 29.72 0.93
N GLY A 446 -9.72 28.83 1.68
CA GLY A 446 -11.19 28.78 1.77
C GLY A 446 -11.87 27.88 0.73
N GLN A 447 -11.11 26.95 0.14
CA GLN A 447 -11.66 25.88 -0.68
C GLN A 447 -12.36 24.86 0.24
N PRO A 448 -13.61 24.49 -0.05
CA PRO A 448 -14.32 23.51 0.77
C PRO A 448 -13.70 22.10 0.63
N HIS A 449 -13.62 21.33 1.72
CA HIS A 449 -12.80 20.10 1.76
C HIS A 449 -13.52 18.90 1.09
N TYR A 450 -14.66 18.50 1.63
CA TYR A 450 -15.34 17.26 1.22
C TYR A 450 -16.75 17.55 0.74
N LEU A 451 -17.05 17.20 -0.52
CA LEU A 451 -18.40 17.32 -1.06
C LEU A 451 -19.33 16.31 -0.35
N LEU A 452 -20.40 16.82 0.27
CA LEU A 452 -21.45 15.97 0.86
C LEU A 452 -22.53 15.64 -0.16
N LYS A 453 -23.01 16.64 -0.90
CA LYS A 453 -24.06 16.48 -1.91
C LYS A 453 -24.13 17.68 -2.84
N GLU A 454 -24.37 17.42 -4.13
CA GLU A 454 -24.46 18.44 -5.18
C GLU A 454 -25.70 19.33 -5.07
N SER A 455 -26.86 18.77 -4.72
CA SER A 455 -28.11 19.50 -4.57
C SER A 455 -28.95 18.85 -3.47
N PRO A 456 -28.71 19.19 -2.20
CA PRO A 456 -29.40 18.56 -1.10
C PRO A 456 -30.85 19.03 -0.99
N SER A 457 -31.77 18.10 -0.76
CA SER A 457 -33.20 18.31 -0.55
C SER A 457 -33.55 18.40 0.94
N ALA A 458 -34.71 18.98 1.26
CA ALA A 458 -35.26 18.92 2.60
C ALA A 458 -35.39 17.46 3.07
N GLY A 459 -35.03 17.19 4.33
CA GLY A 459 -35.02 15.85 4.92
C GLY A 459 -33.86 14.96 4.49
N ASP A 460 -32.93 15.44 3.67
CA ASP A 460 -31.80 14.62 3.25
C ASP A 460 -30.91 14.19 4.41
N LEU A 461 -30.55 12.91 4.35
CA LEU A 461 -29.56 12.30 5.23
C LEU A 461 -28.31 11.93 4.44
N MET A 462 -27.24 12.66 4.68
CA MET A 462 -25.95 12.51 3.99
C MET A 462 -24.93 11.87 4.94
N SER A 463 -24.09 10.98 4.40
CA SER A 463 -23.00 10.34 5.15
C SER A 463 -21.69 10.46 4.36
N LEU A 464 -20.59 10.68 5.06
CA LEU A 464 -19.25 10.79 4.49
C LEU A 464 -18.23 10.17 5.43
N ASP A 465 -17.30 9.39 4.88
CA ASP A 465 -16.16 8.85 5.60
C ASP A 465 -14.94 9.75 5.35
N VAL A 466 -14.43 10.37 6.41
CA VAL A 466 -13.28 11.28 6.37
C VAL A 466 -12.03 10.53 6.80
N ASP A 467 -11.01 10.48 5.95
CA ASP A 467 -9.71 9.98 6.37
C ASP A 467 -9.04 10.98 7.31
N LEU A 468 -8.68 10.53 8.52
CA LEU A 468 -8.01 11.36 9.51
C LEU A 468 -6.62 11.80 9.06
N ALA A 469 -5.93 11.01 8.22
CA ALA A 469 -4.62 11.37 7.68
C ALA A 469 -4.71 12.51 6.64
N ASP A 470 -5.82 12.56 5.89
CA ASP A 470 -6.11 13.65 4.96
C ASP A 470 -6.62 14.90 5.71
N ALA A 471 -7.54 14.75 6.66
CA ALA A 471 -8.10 15.90 7.37
C ALA A 471 -7.11 16.56 8.36
N TYR A 472 -6.19 15.80 8.95
CA TYR A 472 -5.30 16.28 10.01
C TYR A 472 -3.83 15.97 9.71
N PRO A 473 -2.92 16.94 9.89
CA PRO A 473 -1.49 16.77 9.61
C PRO A 473 -0.76 15.94 10.69
N ASN A 474 -1.46 15.44 11.70
CA ASN A 474 -0.89 14.75 12.86
C ASN A 474 -0.95 13.23 12.68
N LYS A 475 0.15 12.52 13.01
CA LYS A 475 0.23 11.04 13.00
C LYS A 475 -0.73 10.34 13.98
N ALA A 476 -1.22 11.05 14.99
CA ALA A 476 -2.20 10.55 15.95
C ALA A 476 -3.28 11.61 16.19
N VAL A 477 -4.53 11.28 15.86
CA VAL A 477 -5.68 12.18 16.03
C VAL A 477 -6.53 11.68 17.20
N THR A 478 -6.80 12.55 18.16
CA THR A 478 -7.75 12.31 19.27
C THR A 478 -8.95 13.25 19.12
N ILE A 479 -9.99 13.04 19.93
CA ILE A 479 -11.14 13.97 19.98
C ILE A 479 -10.74 15.41 20.34
N GLU A 480 -9.59 15.62 20.98
CA GLU A 480 -9.06 16.95 21.32
C GLU A 480 -8.47 17.67 20.09
N ASN A 481 -8.11 16.92 19.05
CA ASN A 481 -7.60 17.47 17.80
C ASN A 481 -8.73 17.92 16.86
N ILE A 482 -9.93 17.34 17.01
CA ILE A 482 -11.14 17.68 16.24
C ILE A 482 -11.83 18.87 16.92
N LYS A 483 -11.44 20.08 16.53
CA LYS A 483 -11.83 21.32 17.23
C LYS A 483 -12.97 22.09 16.58
N GLU A 484 -13.19 21.90 15.29
CA GLU A 484 -14.16 22.66 14.51
C GLU A 484 -14.71 21.77 13.40
N VAL A 485 -15.99 21.93 13.12
CA VAL A 485 -16.64 21.37 11.94
C VAL A 485 -17.48 22.46 11.29
N ARG A 486 -17.41 22.55 9.95
CA ARG A 486 -18.18 23.51 9.17
C ARG A 486 -18.91 22.85 8.02
N LEU A 487 -20.04 23.45 7.67
CA LEU A 487 -20.81 23.11 6.49
C LEU A 487 -20.92 24.36 5.62
N VAL A 488 -20.48 24.25 4.38
CA VAL A 488 -20.40 25.39 3.47
C VAL A 488 -21.12 25.07 2.19
N SER A 489 -22.07 25.93 1.85
CA SER A 489 -22.79 25.91 0.59
C SER A 489 -22.04 26.73 -0.45
N ARG A 490 -21.83 26.15 -1.64
CA ARG A 490 -21.09 26.76 -2.74
C ARG A 490 -21.81 26.58 -4.07
N LEU A 491 -21.72 27.60 -4.91
CA LEU A 491 -22.15 27.53 -6.30
C LEU A 491 -21.20 26.66 -7.14
N ASP A 492 -21.63 26.31 -8.35
CA ASP A 492 -20.80 25.57 -9.31
C ASP A 492 -19.48 26.29 -9.64
N ASN A 493 -19.49 27.61 -9.65
CA ASN A 493 -18.31 28.45 -9.88
C ASN A 493 -17.43 28.68 -8.64
N GLY A 494 -17.68 27.98 -7.53
CA GLY A 494 -16.94 28.11 -6.28
C GLY A 494 -17.31 29.33 -5.43
N GLY A 495 -18.25 30.17 -5.89
CA GLY A 495 -18.79 31.29 -5.12
C GLY A 495 -19.61 30.85 -3.90
N VAL A 496 -19.89 31.79 -2.99
CA VAL A 496 -20.76 31.53 -1.84
C VAL A 496 -22.16 31.14 -2.34
N GLY A 497 -22.71 30.05 -1.78
CA GLY A 497 -24.05 29.57 -2.08
C GLY A 497 -25.10 30.68 -1.94
N SER A 498 -26.07 30.66 -2.84
CA SER A 498 -27.15 31.65 -2.91
C SER A 498 -28.39 31.22 -2.12
N ASN A 499 -28.50 29.94 -1.78
CA ASN A 499 -29.66 29.38 -1.09
C ASN A 499 -29.27 28.89 0.31
N GLN A 500 -30.02 29.34 1.30
CA GLN A 500 -29.86 28.89 2.67
C GLN A 500 -30.42 27.47 2.82
N LEU A 501 -29.68 26.61 3.51
CA LEU A 501 -30.11 25.28 3.94
C LEU A 501 -30.49 25.34 5.41
N GLU A 502 -31.41 24.50 5.88
CA GLU A 502 -31.67 24.38 7.31
C GLU A 502 -31.07 23.08 7.85
N LEU A 503 -30.05 23.20 8.70
CA LEU A 503 -29.47 22.05 9.40
C LEU A 503 -30.50 21.53 10.41
N GLN A 504 -30.53 20.22 10.65
CA GLN A 504 -31.23 19.60 11.77
C GLN A 504 -30.24 19.04 12.78
N ASP A 505 -29.32 18.19 12.32
CA ASP A 505 -28.18 17.76 13.11
C ASP A 505 -27.01 17.25 12.28
N ILE A 506 -25.82 17.32 12.87
CA ILE A 506 -24.59 16.69 12.40
C ILE A 506 -24.07 15.75 13.48
N THR A 507 -23.67 14.53 13.08
CA THR A 507 -23.10 13.52 13.96
C THR A 507 -21.72 13.11 13.44
N LEU A 508 -20.72 13.16 14.31
CA LEU A 508 -19.36 12.71 14.06
C LEU A 508 -19.09 11.47 14.91
N THR A 509 -18.58 10.40 14.30
CA THR A 509 -18.33 9.12 14.97
C THR A 509 -16.90 8.65 14.69
N GLY A 510 -16.08 8.58 15.73
CA GLY A 510 -14.70 8.09 15.67
C GLY A 510 -14.51 6.85 16.53
N LYS A 511 -13.83 5.82 16.02
CA LYS A 511 -13.51 4.60 16.79
C LYS A 511 -12.10 4.69 17.35
N CYS A 512 -11.86 4.15 18.54
CA CYS A 512 -10.50 4.08 19.07
C CYS A 512 -9.69 3.00 18.33
N ALA A 513 -8.41 3.28 18.08
CA ALA A 513 -7.48 2.30 17.49
C ALA A 513 -7.24 1.11 18.42
N ALA A 514 -7.07 1.35 19.72
CA ALA A 514 -6.67 0.34 20.70
C ALA A 514 -7.79 -0.10 21.67
N SER A 515 -9.07 0.22 21.39
CA SER A 515 -10.18 -0.23 22.25
C SER A 515 -11.52 -0.24 21.49
N PRO A 516 -12.55 -0.98 21.96
CA PRO A 516 -13.90 -0.96 21.37
C PRO A 516 -14.67 0.32 21.73
N LYS A 517 -14.03 1.34 22.31
CA LYS A 517 -14.67 2.62 22.58
C LYS A 517 -14.93 3.36 21.28
N VAL A 518 -16.10 3.97 21.18
CA VAL A 518 -16.51 4.83 20.08
C VAL A 518 -16.82 6.20 20.65
N ALA A 519 -16.18 7.24 20.14
CA ALA A 519 -16.52 8.62 20.42
C ALA A 519 -17.60 9.06 19.43
N GLU A 520 -18.71 9.60 19.92
CA GLU A 520 -19.74 10.21 19.08
C GLU A 520 -20.03 11.62 19.56
N ALA A 521 -19.91 12.61 18.69
CA ALA A 521 -20.37 13.97 18.93
C ALA A 521 -21.58 14.25 18.04
N ARG A 522 -22.72 14.60 18.65
CA ARG A 522 -23.95 14.96 17.93
C ARG A 522 -24.34 16.39 18.24
N ILE A 523 -24.27 17.25 17.23
CA ILE A 523 -24.65 18.65 17.33
C ILE A 523 -26.02 18.81 16.66
N LYS A 524 -27.02 19.23 17.45
CA LYS A 524 -28.31 19.64 16.91
C LYS A 524 -28.29 21.15 16.71
N ALA A 525 -28.62 21.58 15.51
CA ALA A 525 -28.78 22.98 15.18
C ALA A 525 -30.00 23.07 14.28
N LYS A 526 -30.92 23.99 14.58
CA LYS A 526 -32.08 24.28 13.73
C LYS A 526 -31.97 25.71 13.26
N GLU A 527 -31.12 25.91 12.25
CA GLU A 527 -30.78 27.23 11.74
C GLU A 527 -30.52 27.20 10.24
N TRP A 528 -30.90 28.30 9.58
CA TRP A 528 -30.71 28.52 8.16
C TRP A 528 -29.30 29.04 7.88
N PHE A 529 -28.56 28.40 6.98
CA PHE A 529 -27.16 28.71 6.72
C PHE A 529 -26.79 28.62 5.24
N THR A 530 -25.85 29.46 4.82
CA THR A 530 -24.99 29.22 3.64
C THR A 530 -23.57 28.87 4.05
N ASN A 531 -23.18 29.25 5.27
CA ASN A 531 -21.93 28.88 5.92
C ASN A 531 -22.24 28.69 7.41
N TRP A 532 -22.12 27.46 7.87
CA TRP A 532 -22.35 27.06 9.25
C TRP A 532 -21.06 26.50 9.82
N GLY A 533 -20.81 26.73 11.09
CA GLY A 533 -19.68 26.16 11.79
C GLY A 533 -19.88 26.16 13.29
N THR A 534 -19.31 25.17 13.96
CA THR A 534 -19.28 25.11 15.42
C THR A 534 -17.94 24.61 15.92
N ASP A 535 -17.52 25.14 17.06
CA ASP A 535 -16.44 24.56 17.84
C ASP A 535 -16.91 23.25 18.50
N LEU A 536 -16.03 22.26 18.51
CA LEU A 536 -16.17 20.98 19.20
C LEU A 536 -15.28 20.99 20.44
N LYS A 537 -15.89 20.76 21.61
CA LYS A 537 -15.19 20.62 22.90
C LYS A 537 -15.17 19.16 23.30
N PRO A 538 -14.18 18.70 24.09
CA PRO A 538 -14.11 17.30 24.54
C PRO A 538 -15.39 16.79 25.23
N LYS A 539 -16.14 17.68 25.90
CA LYS A 539 -17.41 17.37 26.56
C LYS A 539 -18.59 17.11 25.61
N ASP A 540 -18.46 17.50 24.34
CA ASP A 540 -19.49 17.31 23.31
C ASP A 540 -19.44 15.88 22.74
N TRP A 541 -18.37 15.14 23.04
CA TRP A 541 -18.20 13.73 22.69
C TRP A 541 -18.75 12.81 23.79
N ALA A 542 -19.61 11.89 23.39
CA ALA A 542 -20.08 10.79 24.21
C ALA A 542 -19.28 9.52 23.88
N TRP A 543 -18.67 8.92 24.90
CA TRP A 543 -18.01 7.63 24.78
C TRP A 543 -19.02 6.49 24.88
N LYS A 544 -19.14 5.72 23.81
CA LYS A 544 -19.96 4.51 23.70
C LYS A 544 -19.06 3.28 23.59
N LYS A 545 -19.63 2.10 23.79
CA LYS A 545 -18.98 0.81 23.55
C LYS A 545 -19.52 0.25 22.23
N ASP A 546 -18.64 -0.17 21.32
CA ASP A 546 -19.03 -0.91 20.11
C ASP A 546 -19.37 -2.38 20.45
N CYS A 547 -19.66 -3.19 19.44
CA CYS A 547 -19.92 -4.60 19.68
C CYS A 547 -18.70 -5.38 20.17
N ASP A 548 -18.77 -5.93 21.39
CA ASP A 548 -17.68 -6.76 21.93
C ASP A 548 -17.86 -8.25 21.67
N LYS A 549 -19.11 -8.73 21.65
CA LYS A 549 -19.43 -10.16 21.58
C LYS A 549 -20.67 -10.42 20.75
N PHE A 550 -20.68 -11.55 20.07
CA PHE A 550 -21.84 -12.05 19.36
C PHE A 550 -22.59 -13.09 20.18
N THR A 551 -23.92 -12.99 20.19
CA THR A 551 -24.84 -13.97 20.79
C THR A 551 -25.43 -14.92 19.76
N SER A 552 -25.37 -14.57 18.48
CA SER A 552 -25.72 -15.44 17.37
C SER A 552 -24.91 -15.10 16.13
N LEU A 553 -24.65 -16.10 15.29
CA LEU A 553 -24.00 -15.94 14.01
C LEU A 553 -24.69 -16.83 12.98
N LYS A 554 -24.96 -16.30 11.79
CA LYS A 554 -25.41 -17.07 10.62
C LYS A 554 -24.65 -16.62 9.40
N PHE A 555 -24.63 -17.45 8.37
CA PHE A 555 -24.13 -17.06 7.06
C PHE A 555 -25.12 -17.41 5.96
N GLU A 556 -25.07 -16.64 4.90
CA GLU A 556 -25.81 -16.79 3.65
C GLU A 556 -24.79 -17.03 2.55
N TRP A 557 -25.04 -17.99 1.67
CA TRP A 557 -24.11 -18.40 0.63
C TRP A 557 -24.81 -18.57 -0.71
N SER A 558 -24.06 -18.48 -1.80
CA SER A 558 -24.53 -18.78 -3.15
C SER A 558 -23.43 -19.42 -4.00
N LEU A 559 -23.85 -20.18 -5.00
CA LEU A 559 -22.99 -20.66 -6.09
C LEU A 559 -23.24 -19.86 -7.36
N GLY A 560 -22.24 -19.84 -8.24
CA GLY A 560 -22.35 -19.29 -9.58
C GLY A 560 -23.47 -19.94 -10.38
N ASN A 561 -24.01 -19.22 -11.35
CA ASN A 561 -25.15 -19.66 -12.17
C ASN A 561 -24.71 -20.20 -13.54
N LYS A 562 -23.39 -20.35 -13.78
CA LYS A 562 -22.88 -20.90 -15.04
C LYS A 562 -23.19 -22.39 -15.15
N VAL A 563 -23.19 -22.89 -16.39
CA VAL A 563 -23.31 -24.32 -16.66
C VAL A 563 -22.13 -25.04 -15.98
N ARG A 564 -22.43 -26.06 -15.17
CA ARG A 564 -21.48 -26.79 -14.29
C ARG A 564 -20.96 -26.05 -13.07
N ALA A 565 -21.54 -24.91 -12.68
CA ALA A 565 -21.12 -24.20 -11.46
C ALA A 565 -21.46 -24.94 -10.14
N GLY A 566 -22.27 -26.00 -10.19
CA GLY A 566 -22.52 -26.89 -9.06
C GLY A 566 -21.51 -28.04 -8.96
N THR A 567 -21.54 -28.79 -7.86
CA THR A 567 -20.67 -29.95 -7.64
C THR A 567 -21.45 -31.18 -7.19
N TRP A 568 -20.86 -32.34 -7.46
CA TRP A 568 -21.34 -33.61 -6.94
C TRP A 568 -20.95 -33.87 -5.48
N ASP A 569 -20.07 -33.05 -4.92
CA ASP A 569 -19.58 -33.11 -3.55
C ASP A 569 -20.52 -32.41 -2.54
N ASP A 570 -20.29 -32.68 -1.25
CA ASP A 570 -20.91 -31.96 -0.16
C ASP A 570 -20.04 -30.74 0.22
N LEU A 571 -20.63 -29.56 0.41
CA LEU A 571 -19.90 -28.34 0.81
C LEU A 571 -19.95 -28.14 2.32
N LYS A 572 -18.80 -27.80 2.88
CA LYS A 572 -18.57 -27.64 4.32
C LYS A 572 -17.90 -26.32 4.64
N LEU A 573 -18.23 -25.77 5.81
CA LEU A 573 -17.61 -24.60 6.41
C LEU A 573 -16.90 -25.03 7.70
N GLY A 574 -15.59 -24.91 7.74
CA GLY A 574 -14.81 -25.09 8.96
C GLY A 574 -14.38 -23.75 9.56
N SER A 575 -14.09 -23.73 10.86
CA SER A 575 -13.72 -22.52 11.62
C SER A 575 -12.28 -22.54 12.13
N HIS A 576 -11.53 -23.60 11.83
CA HIS A 576 -10.14 -23.76 12.26
C HIS A 576 -9.18 -23.54 11.10
N ARG A 577 -8.04 -22.88 11.38
CA ARG A 577 -6.93 -22.69 10.42
C ARG A 577 -6.20 -24.01 10.12
N ASP A 578 -6.13 -24.91 11.10
CA ASP A 578 -5.62 -26.26 10.86
C ASP A 578 -6.70 -27.09 10.15
N ARG A 579 -6.55 -27.26 8.84
CA ARG A 579 -7.45 -28.05 7.97
C ARG A 579 -7.59 -29.52 8.39
N LYS A 580 -6.73 -30.03 9.29
CA LYS A 580 -6.87 -31.37 9.86
C LYS A 580 -7.92 -31.43 10.97
N VAL A 581 -8.30 -30.29 11.54
CA VAL A 581 -9.30 -30.20 12.60
C VAL A 581 -10.69 -30.05 11.98
N LEU A 582 -11.35 -31.19 11.77
CA LEU A 582 -12.71 -31.26 11.20
C LEU A 582 -13.82 -31.17 12.27
N ALA A 583 -13.45 -30.83 13.50
CA ALA A 583 -14.37 -30.80 14.62
C ALA A 583 -15.33 -29.62 14.49
N HIS A 584 -16.64 -29.91 14.52
CA HIS A 584 -17.71 -28.91 14.40
C HIS A 584 -17.81 -28.23 13.03
N ASP A 585 -17.23 -28.82 11.98
CA ASP A 585 -17.43 -28.37 10.61
C ASP A 585 -18.90 -28.50 10.20
N ILE A 586 -19.38 -27.50 9.48
CA ILE A 586 -20.78 -27.35 9.13
C ILE A 586 -20.96 -27.74 7.67
N GLN A 587 -21.57 -28.89 7.39
CA GLN A 587 -22.05 -29.20 6.05
C GLN A 587 -23.27 -28.34 5.73
N PHE A 588 -23.10 -27.40 4.81
CA PHE A 588 -24.12 -26.41 4.47
C PHE A 588 -24.81 -26.68 3.13
N ALA A 589 -24.23 -27.52 2.28
CA ALA A 589 -24.85 -27.99 1.04
C ALA A 589 -24.53 -29.46 0.77
N THR A 590 -25.46 -30.15 0.12
CA THR A 590 -25.31 -31.55 -0.30
C THR A 590 -25.49 -31.61 -1.81
N ASN A 591 -24.45 -31.98 -2.57
CA ASN A 591 -24.49 -32.06 -4.03
C ASN A 591 -25.19 -30.84 -4.68
N PRO A 592 -24.73 -29.61 -4.40
CA PRO A 592 -25.45 -28.42 -4.85
C PRO A 592 -25.35 -28.25 -6.36
N SER A 593 -26.47 -27.89 -6.97
CA SER A 593 -26.55 -27.49 -8.39
C SER A 593 -26.10 -26.03 -8.58
N ALA A 594 -25.78 -25.68 -9.83
CA ALA A 594 -25.51 -24.30 -10.23
C ALA A 594 -26.65 -23.36 -9.77
N GLY A 595 -26.28 -22.18 -9.26
CA GLY A 595 -27.21 -21.17 -8.74
C GLY A 595 -27.85 -21.51 -7.39
N ASN A 596 -27.51 -22.64 -6.76
CA ASN A 596 -27.97 -22.92 -5.40
C ASN A 596 -27.44 -21.89 -4.41
N HIS A 597 -28.28 -21.57 -3.43
CA HIS A 597 -28.01 -20.63 -2.37
C HIS A 597 -28.73 -21.09 -1.11
N GLY A 598 -28.29 -20.59 0.04
CA GLY A 598 -28.87 -20.97 1.32
C GLY A 598 -28.38 -20.12 2.47
N ALA A 599 -28.94 -20.39 3.65
CA ALA A 599 -28.55 -19.73 4.89
C ALA A 599 -28.42 -20.77 6.01
N VAL A 600 -27.34 -20.70 6.80
CA VAL A 600 -27.08 -21.63 7.89
C VAL A 600 -26.68 -20.88 9.15
N ALA A 601 -27.26 -21.26 10.29
CA ALA A 601 -26.90 -20.73 11.59
C ALA A 601 -25.68 -21.48 12.16
N ILE A 602 -24.70 -20.73 12.67
CA ILE A 602 -23.51 -21.25 13.34
C ILE A 602 -23.83 -21.36 14.83
N LYS A 603 -23.75 -22.58 15.37
CA LYS A 603 -23.99 -22.81 16.79
C LYS A 603 -22.74 -22.47 17.60
N LEU A 604 -22.68 -21.23 18.08
CA LEU A 604 -21.51 -20.68 18.80
C LEU A 604 -20.99 -21.59 19.93
N LYS A 605 -21.88 -22.24 20.69
CA LYS A 605 -21.48 -23.13 21.79
C LYS A 605 -20.78 -24.40 21.31
N GLU A 606 -21.19 -24.95 20.18
CA GLU A 606 -20.57 -26.14 19.59
C GLU A 606 -19.25 -25.74 18.91
N THR A 607 -19.26 -24.67 18.11
CA THR A 607 -18.09 -24.22 17.34
C THR A 607 -16.98 -23.60 18.20
N TYR A 608 -17.33 -22.72 19.15
CA TYR A 608 -16.37 -21.93 19.93
C TYR A 608 -16.38 -22.24 21.44
N GLY A 609 -17.20 -23.20 21.88
CA GLY A 609 -17.31 -23.60 23.28
C GLY A 609 -18.10 -22.64 24.19
N SER A 610 -18.69 -21.56 23.64
CA SER A 610 -19.41 -20.54 24.40
C SER A 610 -20.69 -20.08 23.70
N ALA A 611 -21.74 -19.76 24.47
CA ALA A 611 -22.99 -19.21 23.92
C ALA A 611 -22.84 -17.74 23.46
N SER A 612 -21.82 -17.04 23.95
CA SER A 612 -21.43 -15.70 23.50
C SER A 612 -19.94 -15.72 23.14
N VAL A 613 -19.58 -15.19 21.97
CA VAL A 613 -18.20 -15.25 21.47
C VAL A 613 -17.68 -13.84 21.23
N PRO A 614 -16.52 -13.46 21.79
CA PRO A 614 -15.84 -12.21 21.45
C PRO A 614 -15.61 -12.06 19.95
N ILE A 615 -15.79 -10.86 19.42
CA ILE A 615 -15.69 -10.58 17.98
C ILE A 615 -14.32 -10.97 17.40
N ASP A 616 -13.25 -10.78 18.17
CA ASP A 616 -11.86 -11.10 17.83
C ASP A 616 -11.57 -12.61 17.77
N ARG A 617 -12.48 -13.46 18.29
CA ARG A 617 -12.36 -14.92 18.17
C ARG A 617 -12.98 -15.49 16.91
N ILE A 618 -13.68 -14.68 16.13
CA ILE A 618 -14.26 -15.07 14.85
C ILE A 618 -13.36 -14.47 13.76
N ASP A 619 -12.18 -15.07 13.60
CA ASP A 619 -11.08 -14.54 12.80
C ASP A 619 -10.80 -15.34 11.52
N PHE A 620 -11.49 -16.48 11.34
CA PHE A 620 -11.26 -17.37 10.21
C PHE A 620 -12.43 -18.30 9.94
N PHE A 621 -12.71 -18.51 8.65
CA PHE A 621 -13.44 -19.69 8.16
C PHE A 621 -12.73 -20.27 6.95
N HIS A 622 -13.09 -21.50 6.59
CA HIS A 622 -12.73 -22.05 5.29
C HIS A 622 -13.90 -22.84 4.70
N VAL A 623 -14.14 -22.69 3.40
CA VAL A 623 -15.14 -23.44 2.64
C VAL A 623 -14.42 -24.52 1.83
N TYR A 624 -14.90 -25.75 1.88
CA TYR A 624 -14.30 -26.85 1.14
C TYR A 624 -15.36 -27.88 0.74
N SER A 625 -15.05 -28.68 -0.29
CA SER A 625 -15.91 -29.77 -0.73
C SER A 625 -15.36 -31.14 -0.29
N THR A 626 -16.26 -32.08 0.01
CA THR A 626 -15.90 -33.46 0.32
C THR A 626 -16.73 -34.43 -0.50
N THR A 627 -16.08 -35.43 -1.09
CA THR A 627 -16.78 -36.47 -1.84
C THR A 627 -17.56 -37.40 -0.93
N ARG A 628 -18.73 -37.81 -1.40
CA ARG A 628 -19.49 -38.94 -0.84
C ARG A 628 -19.03 -40.29 -1.39
N TRP A 629 -18.35 -40.29 -2.53
CA TRP A 629 -17.98 -41.47 -3.29
C TRP A 629 -16.45 -41.57 -3.36
N PRO A 630 -15.82 -42.53 -2.66
CA PRO A 630 -14.36 -42.63 -2.56
C PRO A 630 -13.62 -42.66 -3.90
N ASP A 631 -14.26 -43.18 -4.95
CA ASP A 631 -13.68 -43.37 -6.28
C ASP A 631 -14.12 -42.30 -7.31
N SER A 632 -14.82 -41.24 -6.91
CA SER A 632 -15.21 -40.18 -7.85
C SER A 632 -14.03 -39.29 -8.21
N SER A 633 -13.91 -38.94 -9.50
CA SER A 633 -13.02 -37.89 -9.96
C SER A 633 -13.42 -36.54 -9.36
N GLU A 634 -12.44 -35.69 -9.10
CA GLU A 634 -12.66 -34.33 -8.62
C GLU A 634 -13.42 -33.50 -9.68
N ASP A 635 -14.45 -32.79 -9.25
CA ASP A 635 -15.18 -31.82 -10.06
C ASP A 635 -15.04 -30.42 -9.47
N GLN A 636 -15.22 -29.42 -10.32
CA GLN A 636 -15.10 -28.01 -9.95
C GLN A 636 -16.48 -27.41 -9.73
N TRP A 637 -16.56 -26.42 -8.85
CA TRP A 637 -17.75 -25.62 -8.57
C TRP A 637 -17.40 -24.14 -8.53
N GLU A 638 -18.33 -23.26 -8.89
CA GLU A 638 -18.12 -21.81 -8.91
C GLU A 638 -18.75 -21.18 -7.67
N PHE A 639 -17.96 -20.48 -6.85
CA PHE A 639 -18.44 -19.88 -5.62
C PHE A 639 -19.05 -18.50 -5.89
N GLY A 640 -20.35 -18.32 -5.64
CA GLY A 640 -21.02 -17.03 -5.84
C GLY A 640 -20.70 -16.01 -4.73
N GLY A 641 -20.50 -16.49 -3.51
CA GLY A 641 -20.08 -15.68 -2.36
C GLY A 641 -20.73 -16.12 -1.05
N ILE A 642 -20.27 -15.55 0.06
CA ILE A 642 -20.77 -15.76 1.42
C ILE A 642 -20.85 -14.44 2.20
N LYS A 643 -21.94 -14.30 2.96
CA LYS A 643 -22.23 -13.15 3.82
C LYS A 643 -22.57 -13.64 5.21
N PHE A 644 -21.92 -13.10 6.24
CA PHE A 644 -22.23 -13.39 7.63
C PHE A 644 -23.12 -12.30 8.23
N LYS A 645 -23.98 -12.70 9.16
CA LYS A 645 -24.82 -11.82 9.97
C LYS A 645 -24.79 -12.29 11.42
N ALA A 646 -24.43 -11.38 12.31
CA ALA A 646 -24.29 -11.61 13.74
C ALA A 646 -25.21 -10.69 14.55
N GLN A 647 -25.61 -11.14 15.74
CA GLN A 647 -26.30 -10.32 16.72
C GLN A 647 -25.31 -9.95 17.82
N CYS A 648 -25.22 -8.65 18.13
CA CYS A 648 -24.35 -8.20 19.19
C CYS A 648 -25.00 -8.34 20.58
N GLU A 649 -24.22 -8.76 21.57
CA GLU A 649 -24.64 -8.79 22.98
C GLU A 649 -24.96 -7.37 23.47
N GLY A 650 -26.20 -7.16 23.94
CA GLY A 650 -26.64 -5.87 24.50
C GLY A 650 -27.14 -4.85 23.46
N PHE A 651 -27.24 -5.22 22.19
CA PHE A 651 -27.82 -4.39 21.14
C PHE A 651 -28.92 -5.16 20.41
N ASP A 652 -29.99 -4.48 19.99
CA ASP A 652 -31.08 -5.08 19.18
C ASP A 652 -30.77 -5.05 17.67
N LYS A 653 -29.60 -4.57 17.28
CA LYS A 653 -29.17 -4.42 15.89
C LYS A 653 -28.25 -5.55 15.45
N ALA A 654 -28.35 -5.92 14.18
CA ALA A 654 -27.46 -6.91 13.58
C ALA A 654 -26.22 -6.27 12.96
N ILE A 655 -25.13 -7.02 12.96
CA ILE A 655 -23.86 -6.69 12.33
C ILE A 655 -23.65 -7.69 11.19
N ILE A 656 -23.10 -7.23 10.07
CA ILE A 656 -22.88 -8.00 8.87
C ILE A 656 -21.40 -7.98 8.49
N LEU A 657 -20.99 -9.05 7.80
CA LEU A 657 -19.71 -9.17 7.12
C LEU A 657 -20.01 -9.71 5.73
N ASP A 658 -19.79 -8.91 4.69
CA ASP A 658 -20.08 -9.27 3.29
C ASP A 658 -18.90 -9.04 2.35
N LYS A 659 -17.69 -8.92 2.93
CA LYS A 659 -16.39 -8.88 2.24
C LYS A 659 -16.23 -9.99 1.20
N PHE A 660 -16.85 -11.14 1.40
CA PHE A 660 -16.77 -12.32 0.54
C PHE A 660 -18.01 -12.53 -0.34
N GLY A 661 -18.79 -11.48 -0.57
CA GLY A 661 -20.09 -11.57 -1.24
C GLY A 661 -20.05 -11.73 -2.77
N SER A 662 -18.88 -11.72 -3.43
CA SER A 662 -18.78 -11.71 -4.91
C SER A 662 -17.45 -12.28 -5.44
N ASP A 663 -17.17 -13.54 -5.16
CA ASP A 663 -15.89 -14.20 -5.54
C ASP A 663 -15.92 -14.77 -6.97
N TYR A 664 -17.02 -15.43 -7.39
CA TYR A 664 -17.25 -16.05 -8.72
C TYR A 664 -16.08 -16.88 -9.30
N ASN A 665 -15.20 -17.37 -8.43
CA ASN A 665 -14.06 -18.21 -8.77
C ASN A 665 -14.40 -19.70 -8.71
N TRP A 666 -13.64 -20.50 -9.46
CA TRP A 666 -13.82 -21.96 -9.53
C TRP A 666 -12.93 -22.67 -8.50
N HIS A 667 -13.55 -23.54 -7.71
CA HIS A 667 -12.94 -24.27 -6.61
C HIS A 667 -13.18 -25.77 -6.75
N SER A 668 -12.43 -26.55 -5.98
CA SER A 668 -12.52 -28.01 -6.00
C SER A 668 -12.12 -28.60 -4.63
N ARG A 669 -12.04 -29.92 -4.51
CA ARG A 669 -11.65 -30.59 -3.25
C ARG A 669 -10.23 -30.23 -2.79
N SER A 670 -9.32 -30.06 -3.75
CA SER A 670 -7.91 -29.73 -3.50
C SER A 670 -7.67 -28.24 -3.28
N ASN A 671 -8.58 -27.37 -3.76
CA ASN A 671 -8.47 -25.92 -3.63
C ASN A 671 -9.79 -25.30 -3.13
N GLY A 672 -10.00 -25.39 -1.82
CA GLY A 672 -11.09 -24.71 -1.11
C GLY A 672 -10.85 -23.20 -0.98
N ILE A 673 -11.62 -22.54 -0.12
CA ILE A 673 -11.64 -21.09 0.05
C ILE A 673 -11.32 -20.76 1.50
N ASP A 674 -10.24 -20.02 1.74
CA ASP A 674 -9.95 -19.50 3.06
C ASP A 674 -10.55 -18.09 3.20
N LEU A 675 -11.19 -17.84 4.34
CA LEU A 675 -11.95 -16.62 4.63
C LEU A 675 -11.38 -15.96 5.89
N PRO A 676 -10.26 -15.23 5.79
CA PRO A 676 -9.66 -14.54 6.92
C PRO A 676 -10.48 -13.31 7.33
N ILE A 677 -10.82 -13.22 8.61
CA ILE A 677 -11.70 -12.19 9.15
C ILE A 677 -10.95 -11.37 10.19
N ALA A 678 -11.00 -10.04 10.05
CA ALA A 678 -10.61 -9.11 11.09
C ALA A 678 -11.85 -8.63 11.85
N ALA A 679 -11.69 -8.27 13.13
CA ALA A 679 -12.77 -7.64 13.91
C ALA A 679 -13.28 -6.34 13.25
N THR A 680 -12.44 -5.69 12.43
CA THR A 680 -12.76 -4.48 11.64
C THR A 680 -13.62 -4.76 10.42
N ASP A 681 -13.69 -5.98 9.92
CA ASP A 681 -14.47 -6.32 8.72
C ASP A 681 -15.99 -6.35 8.98
N TRP A 682 -16.39 -6.32 10.26
CA TRP A 682 -17.78 -6.32 10.72
C TRP A 682 -18.37 -4.92 10.76
N ARG A 683 -19.58 -4.75 10.23
CA ARG A 683 -20.30 -3.46 10.22
C ARG A 683 -21.78 -3.58 10.57
N TRP A 684 -22.41 -2.51 11.04
CA TRP A 684 -23.85 -2.56 11.35
C TRP A 684 -24.70 -2.67 10.06
N GLU A 685 -25.79 -3.44 10.12
CA GLU A 685 -26.63 -3.74 8.94
C GLU A 685 -27.28 -2.49 8.31
N ASP A 686 -27.51 -1.44 9.11
CA ASP A 686 -28.10 -0.16 8.70
C ASP A 686 -27.07 0.85 8.14
N GLU A 687 -25.79 0.47 8.09
CA GLU A 687 -24.77 1.19 7.32
C GLU A 687 -25.01 0.91 5.82
N ASN A 688 -25.98 1.61 5.23
CA ASN A 688 -26.28 1.56 3.80
C ASN A 688 -25.08 2.03 2.99
N PHE A 689 -24.49 1.12 2.21
CA PHE A 689 -23.65 1.46 1.06
C PHE A 689 -24.50 2.21 0.05
N GLN A 690 -24.25 3.51 -0.15
CA GLN A 690 -24.52 4.10 -1.46
C GLN A 690 -23.47 3.57 -2.42
N LYS A 691 -23.90 2.62 -3.26
CA LYS A 691 -23.28 2.36 -4.55
C LYS A 691 -23.34 3.64 -5.39
N GLN A 692 -22.30 3.82 -6.19
CA GLN A 692 -22.12 4.77 -7.30
C GLN A 692 -21.37 6.07 -6.99
N HIS A 693 -20.23 6.18 -7.69
CA HIS A 693 -19.67 7.41 -8.23
C HIS A 693 -20.70 8.53 -8.44
N PRO A 694 -20.23 9.77 -8.26
CA PRO A 694 -20.34 10.73 -9.34
C PRO A 694 -18.96 11.33 -9.63
N PHE A 695 -18.34 10.87 -10.72
CA PHE A 695 -17.78 11.84 -11.68
C PHE A 695 -18.72 11.81 -12.89
N PRO A 696 -18.84 12.86 -13.74
CA PRO A 696 -17.94 14.00 -13.92
C PRO A 696 -18.64 15.38 -13.99
N ARG A 697 -17.88 16.47 -14.05
CA ARG A 697 -18.26 17.61 -14.91
C ARG A 697 -17.05 18.06 -15.74
N GLU A 698 -17.23 17.87 -17.04
CA GLU A 698 -16.56 18.58 -18.11
C GLU A 698 -16.82 20.10 -18.02
N GLU A 699 -15.84 20.85 -18.53
CA GLU A 699 -15.88 22.21 -19.08
C GLU A 699 -16.45 23.38 -18.25
N LEU A 700 -15.54 24.30 -17.88
CA LEU A 700 -15.59 25.73 -18.23
C LEU A 700 -14.21 26.41 -18.11
#